data_AF-A0A2P4ESL2-F1
#
_entry.id   AF-A0A2P4ESL2-F1
#
_cell.length_a   1.000
_cell.length_b   1.000
_cell.length_c   1.000
_cell.angle_alpha   90.00
_cell.angle_beta   90.00
_cell.angle_gamma   90.00
#
_symmetry.space_group_name_H-M   'P 1'
#
loop_
_entity.id
_entity.type
_entity.pdbx_description
1 polymer ?
#
loop_
_entity_poly.entity_id
_entity_poly.type
_entity_poly.pdbx_seq_one_letter_code
_entity_poly.pdbx_strand_id
1 'polypeptide(L)'
;MKLADISVPLPLYRIESDVTYHTERKPTVFERMVLRLCDPGLHLPDKQSLSLLGVFRDQLGAGDVRELLEGCVSELSALGALPKRYALDTLEVPLTELELTADGLQFLRSDSLPVRSRTIKVSHHYDPIGDEIKPVKRDGGQQSQGNMSSVDNALRPQNPLPQVERAIAQETYDWKNSATVIDRIAPVVQLSGWGERRLEISCSEDGVLSASAPRDAALQRWLEQAQSELAWEILLAGALTSEPNASLPVIDSSVLRDARTARPIAATNRGAVRARLCIVTQGVAADAATPTIVLSSEVNAPELVANGKQPTLFTLLVPPPAGMITGFRSLSLPQIGGASAQAEVAGNLRLYWAGQPRSCGLAVTLSDHAATALWAKLRMDLEGACEHSDDPRIVFMPVAWRDIDAIGETVWPWLSRRAEQPLGDLIALIEPAIQAIGLWRPGGKDWKPAWEVSLARAIDESLRHTPNQLEPEEIASLLTQVAQMLPADKAAPLQAALLLHAAPIRALESLAKLRSALPSTTAIPEELLSIELRRVWLEHALERKDLKLYGPHAIQQPMQDIQKAVQDVYRSIGEQALKAAGNGQMYVRTLTPHALDAVRTWRKAALSFHSLKVSLPLWDALNDMVESWNVMAQEQLAPIEIGQRIAVLDTCALMEHPELLKGQSTSDTLVVPRRVLGELDGLKSSEDETRAVKARAAIRHLDAHSSRLRHETDHAALLPPEWDARQPDHGILSTALFFRLNDVVFVSNDINLRNKAQSLGLNTQDSSSFARSRIVPTAATPSTQPRIRDKRKKQRK
;
A
#
# COMPACT_ATOMS: atom_id res chain seq x y z
N MET A 1 -17.89 -31.17 23.41
CA MET A 1 -16.81 -30.47 22.70
C MET A 1 -15.47 -31.17 22.95
N LYS A 2 -14.68 -31.45 21.89
CA LYS A 2 -13.33 -32.04 22.03
C LYS A 2 -12.35 -30.99 22.59
N LEU A 3 -11.58 -31.35 23.61
CA LEU A 3 -10.60 -30.47 24.26
C LEU A 3 -9.18 -30.68 23.74
N ALA A 4 -8.70 -31.92 23.70
CA ALA A 4 -7.35 -32.25 23.28
C ALA A 4 -7.21 -33.71 22.86
N ASP A 5 -6.26 -33.97 21.97
CA ASP A 5 -5.66 -35.28 21.77
C ASP A 5 -4.30 -35.26 22.44
N ILE A 6 -4.11 -36.10 23.45
CA ILE A 6 -2.86 -36.19 24.20
C ILE A 6 -2.20 -37.55 23.99
N SER A 7 -0.88 -37.56 23.88
CA SER A 7 -0.07 -38.77 23.98
C SER A 7 0.29 -38.96 25.45
N VAL A 8 -0.19 -40.04 26.06
CA VAL A 8 0.14 -40.40 27.44
C VAL A 8 1.18 -41.52 27.42
N PRO A 9 2.38 -41.30 27.97
CA PRO A 9 3.33 -42.39 28.18
C PRO A 9 2.84 -43.25 29.35
N LEU A 10 2.60 -44.53 29.10
CA LEU A 10 2.21 -45.50 30.12
C LEU A 10 3.31 -46.55 30.33
N PRO A 11 3.55 -47.02 31.56
CA PRO A 11 4.66 -47.91 31.87
C PRO A 11 4.43 -49.29 31.23
N LEU A 12 5.49 -49.81 30.61
CA LEU A 12 5.58 -51.18 30.15
C LEU A 12 6.49 -51.94 31.08
N TYR A 13 6.05 -53.13 31.50
CA TYR A 13 6.79 -53.95 32.46
C TYR A 13 7.50 -55.10 31.74
N ARG A 14 8.65 -55.49 32.27
CA ARG A 14 9.32 -56.74 31.96
C ARG A 14 9.19 -57.63 33.17
N ILE A 15 8.61 -58.81 32.98
CA ILE A 15 8.46 -59.81 34.03
C ILE A 15 9.51 -60.89 33.77
N GLU A 16 10.47 -61.00 34.67
CA GLU A 16 11.48 -62.06 34.64
C GLU A 16 11.07 -63.15 35.62
N SER A 17 10.88 -64.37 35.13
CA SER A 17 10.37 -65.47 35.94
C SER A 17 11.38 -66.60 35.99
N ASP A 18 11.77 -66.98 37.21
CA ASP A 18 12.50 -68.22 37.44
C ASP A 18 11.48 -69.36 37.51
N VAL A 19 11.50 -70.22 36.48
CA VAL A 19 10.61 -71.38 36.34
C VAL A 19 11.39 -72.63 36.71
N THR A 20 11.02 -73.25 37.83
CA THR A 20 11.53 -74.55 38.25
C THR A 20 10.60 -75.63 37.73
N TYR A 21 11.14 -76.55 36.95
CA TYR A 21 10.40 -77.68 36.39
C TYR A 21 11.21 -78.96 36.49
N HIS A 22 10.53 -80.09 36.46
CA HIS A 22 11.12 -81.39 36.21
C HIS A 22 10.40 -82.09 35.07
N THR A 23 11.05 -83.11 34.50
CA THR A 23 10.41 -83.97 33.51
C THR A 23 10.22 -85.33 34.14
N GLU A 24 8.99 -85.84 34.08
CA GLU A 24 8.67 -87.18 34.49
C GLU A 24 9.17 -88.19 33.45
N ARG A 25 9.90 -89.22 33.89
CA ARG A 25 10.36 -90.31 33.04
C ARG A 25 9.98 -91.64 33.64
N LYS A 26 9.91 -92.67 32.81
CA LYS A 26 9.78 -94.04 33.32
C LYS A 26 11.06 -94.45 34.09
N PRO A 27 10.93 -95.13 35.24
CA PRO A 27 12.07 -95.71 35.91
C PRO A 27 12.75 -96.74 35.01
N THR A 28 14.08 -96.78 35.05
CA THR A 28 14.84 -97.85 34.41
C THR A 28 14.52 -99.19 35.08
N VAL A 29 14.85 -100.30 34.42
CA VAL A 29 14.59 -101.64 34.97
C VAL A 29 15.25 -101.82 36.35
N PHE A 30 16.46 -101.28 36.53
CA PHE A 30 17.18 -101.30 37.81
C PHE A 30 16.49 -100.45 38.88
N GLU A 31 16.14 -99.20 38.58
CA GLU A 31 15.45 -98.31 39.53
C GLU A 31 14.09 -98.87 39.95
N ARG A 32 13.30 -99.39 38.99
CA ARG A 32 12.01 -100.01 39.26
C ARG A 32 12.16 -101.23 40.17
N MET A 33 13.18 -102.04 39.93
CA MET A 33 13.44 -103.23 40.74
C MET A 33 13.92 -102.86 42.14
N VAL A 34 14.80 -101.86 42.28
CA VAL A 34 15.22 -101.32 43.60
C VAL A 34 14.01 -100.79 44.37
N LEU A 35 13.16 -99.97 43.74
CA LEU A 35 11.94 -99.47 44.36
C LEU A 35 11.01 -100.60 44.82
N ARG A 36 10.83 -101.65 44.00
CA ARG A 36 10.04 -102.84 44.39
C ARG A 36 10.65 -103.62 45.54
N LEU A 37 11.96 -103.81 45.55
CA LEU A 37 12.65 -104.58 46.59
C LEU A 37 12.59 -103.88 47.95
N CYS A 38 12.64 -102.54 47.95
CA CYS A 38 12.48 -101.68 49.13
C CYS A 38 11.01 -101.40 49.50
N ASP A 39 10.03 -101.94 48.75
CA ASP A 39 8.61 -101.80 49.07
C ASP A 39 8.27 -102.65 50.31
N PRO A 40 7.82 -102.03 51.42
CA PRO A 40 7.41 -102.75 52.62
C PRO A 40 6.24 -103.72 52.38
N GLY A 41 5.45 -103.53 51.31
CA GLY A 41 4.36 -104.43 50.92
C GLY A 41 4.78 -105.67 50.13
N LEU A 42 6.04 -105.76 49.68
CA LEU A 42 6.51 -106.91 48.89
C LEU A 42 6.86 -108.10 49.82
N HIS A 43 6.08 -109.18 49.76
CA HIS A 43 6.38 -110.43 50.47
C HIS A 43 7.22 -111.39 49.61
N LEU A 44 8.45 -111.68 50.05
CA LEU A 44 9.28 -112.79 49.53
C LEU A 44 9.54 -113.79 50.68
N PRO A 45 9.42 -115.11 50.46
CA PRO A 45 9.51 -116.12 51.53
C PRO A 45 10.88 -116.22 52.24
N ASP A 46 12.00 -115.92 51.55
CA ASP A 46 13.38 -116.10 52.05
C ASP A 46 14.12 -114.75 52.29
N LYS A 47 13.38 -113.71 52.69
CA LYS A 47 13.85 -112.30 52.64
C LYS A 47 14.81 -111.85 53.74
N GLN A 48 15.05 -112.62 54.80
CA GLN A 48 15.69 -112.10 56.02
C GLN A 48 17.21 -111.89 55.91
N SER A 49 17.88 -112.52 54.94
CA SER A 49 19.35 -112.44 54.80
C SER A 49 19.84 -111.91 53.45
N LEU A 50 18.94 -111.43 52.59
CA LEU A 50 19.31 -110.93 51.26
C LEU A 50 19.52 -109.42 51.29
N SER A 51 20.62 -108.96 50.68
CA SER A 51 20.92 -107.55 50.44
C SER A 51 20.52 -107.13 49.01
N LEU A 52 20.42 -105.82 48.75
CA LEU A 52 20.16 -105.31 47.39
C LEU A 52 21.20 -105.86 46.39
N LEU A 53 22.49 -105.83 46.72
CA LEU A 53 23.54 -106.38 45.85
C LEU A 53 23.40 -107.90 45.67
N GLY A 54 23.08 -108.62 46.74
CA GLY A 54 22.86 -110.06 46.71
C GLY A 54 21.73 -110.46 45.75
N VAL A 55 20.62 -109.71 45.71
CA VAL A 55 19.52 -110.01 44.77
C VAL A 55 19.94 -109.79 43.31
N PHE A 56 20.61 -108.70 43.00
CA PHE A 56 21.02 -108.44 41.61
C PHE A 56 22.14 -109.36 41.13
N ARG A 57 23.12 -109.68 41.99
CA ARG A 57 24.24 -110.57 41.66
C ARG A 57 23.83 -112.04 41.63
N ASP A 58 23.19 -112.51 42.70
CA ASP A 58 23.02 -113.95 42.96
C ASP A 58 21.68 -114.49 42.43
N GLN A 59 20.63 -113.66 42.36
CA GLN A 59 19.29 -114.09 41.89
C GLN A 59 18.98 -113.66 40.45
N LEU A 60 19.41 -112.45 40.07
CA LEU A 60 19.16 -111.90 38.73
C LEU A 60 20.33 -112.14 37.75
N GLY A 61 21.47 -112.67 38.24
CA GLY A 61 22.61 -113.07 37.42
C GLY A 61 23.35 -111.91 36.75
N ALA A 62 23.23 -110.69 37.27
CA ALA A 62 23.92 -109.53 36.74
C ALA A 62 25.34 -109.46 37.35
N GLY A 63 26.38 -109.53 36.52
CA GLY A 63 27.79 -109.42 36.94
C GLY A 63 28.27 -107.97 36.99
N ASP A 64 29.15 -107.64 37.95
CA ASP A 64 29.72 -106.29 38.20
C ASP A 64 28.70 -105.14 38.25
N VAL A 65 27.63 -105.32 39.05
CA VAL A 65 26.51 -104.37 39.17
C VAL A 65 26.70 -103.33 40.28
N ARG A 66 27.78 -103.43 41.08
CA ARG A 66 27.96 -102.59 42.27
C ARG A 66 27.91 -101.10 41.93
N GLU A 67 28.75 -100.62 41.01
CA GLU A 67 28.81 -99.20 40.63
C GLU A 67 27.47 -98.70 40.05
N LEU A 68 26.76 -99.54 39.28
CA LEU A 68 25.48 -99.19 38.66
C LEU A 68 24.35 -99.11 39.70
N LEU A 69 24.35 -100.00 40.69
CA LEU A 69 23.42 -99.95 41.82
C LEU A 69 23.73 -98.82 42.80
N GLU A 70 25.01 -98.51 43.05
CA GLU A 70 25.41 -97.33 43.84
C GLU A 70 24.91 -96.05 43.19
N GLY A 71 25.10 -95.90 41.87
CA GLY A 71 24.52 -94.79 41.09
C GLY A 71 22.99 -94.75 41.17
N CYS A 72 22.32 -95.90 41.04
CA CYS A 72 20.87 -96.02 41.11
C CYS A 72 20.29 -95.64 42.49
N VAL A 73 20.84 -96.19 43.58
CA VAL A 73 20.41 -95.91 44.96
C VAL A 73 20.71 -94.45 45.33
N SER A 74 21.86 -93.93 44.89
CA SER A 74 22.23 -92.53 45.08
C SER A 74 21.26 -91.59 44.36
N GLU A 75 20.91 -91.85 43.10
CA GLU A 75 19.91 -91.07 42.36
C GLU A 75 18.50 -91.20 42.97
N LEU A 76 18.04 -92.39 43.33
CA LEU A 76 16.73 -92.57 43.99
C LEU A 76 16.67 -91.88 45.36
N SER A 77 17.79 -91.86 46.11
CA SER A 77 17.90 -91.10 47.36
C SER A 77 17.91 -89.59 47.10
N ALA A 78 18.58 -89.13 46.04
CA ALA A 78 18.60 -87.72 45.64
C ALA A 78 17.23 -87.21 45.16
N LEU A 79 16.44 -88.08 44.51
CA LEU A 79 15.04 -87.84 44.13
C LEU A 79 14.07 -87.98 45.31
N GLY A 80 14.57 -88.29 46.52
CA GLY A 80 13.76 -88.41 47.73
C GLY A 80 12.96 -89.71 47.83
N ALA A 81 13.10 -90.65 46.88
CA ALA A 81 12.42 -91.95 46.89
C ALA A 81 12.92 -92.89 47.99
N LEU A 82 14.18 -92.72 48.38
CA LEU A 82 14.84 -93.42 49.48
C LEU A 82 15.32 -92.40 50.54
N PRO A 83 15.29 -92.74 51.84
CA PRO A 83 15.88 -91.92 52.89
C PRO A 83 17.36 -91.57 52.62
N LYS A 84 17.73 -90.29 52.78
CA LYS A 84 19.10 -89.78 52.51
C LYS A 84 20.22 -90.52 53.25
N ARG A 85 19.91 -91.16 54.39
CA ARG A 85 20.83 -92.01 55.14
C ARG A 85 21.36 -93.20 54.32
N TYR A 86 20.69 -93.57 53.23
CA TYR A 86 21.05 -94.72 52.41
C TYR A 86 22.06 -94.41 51.28
N ALA A 87 22.52 -93.17 51.12
CA ALA A 87 23.44 -92.79 50.03
C ALA A 87 24.90 -93.24 50.22
N LEU A 88 25.26 -93.84 51.36
CA LEU A 88 26.62 -94.28 51.68
C LEU A 88 26.59 -95.76 52.14
N ASP A 89 26.96 -96.67 51.24
CA ASP A 89 27.23 -98.11 51.44
C ASP A 89 26.09 -99.01 51.97
N THR A 90 24.89 -98.85 51.42
CA THR A 90 23.68 -99.64 51.78
C THR A 90 23.42 -100.87 50.95
N LEU A 91 24.27 -101.16 49.96
CA LEU A 91 24.06 -102.27 49.05
C LEU A 91 24.11 -103.66 49.70
N GLU A 92 24.74 -103.77 50.88
CA GLU A 92 24.91 -105.01 51.64
C GLU A 92 23.95 -105.12 52.85
N VAL A 93 23.14 -104.09 53.10
CA VAL A 93 22.17 -104.08 54.21
C VAL A 93 21.00 -105.01 53.87
N PRO A 94 20.43 -105.76 54.84
CA PRO A 94 19.27 -106.62 54.60
C PRO A 94 18.08 -105.84 54.05
N LEU A 95 17.36 -106.42 53.09
CA LEU A 95 16.18 -105.78 52.48
C LEU A 95 15.08 -105.39 53.49
N THR A 96 15.03 -106.02 54.66
CA THR A 96 14.07 -105.71 55.74
C THR A 96 14.34 -104.37 56.44
N GLU A 97 15.55 -103.82 56.32
CA GLU A 97 15.93 -102.55 56.95
C GLU A 97 15.83 -101.35 55.97
N LEU A 98 15.48 -101.64 54.72
CA LEU A 98 15.29 -100.65 53.67
C LEU A 98 13.80 -100.33 53.53
N GLU A 99 13.49 -99.05 53.58
CA GLU A 99 12.13 -98.55 53.40
C GLU A 99 12.12 -97.45 52.35
N LEU A 100 11.08 -97.45 51.53
CA LEU A 100 10.74 -96.31 50.69
C LEU A 100 10.21 -95.15 51.54
N THR A 101 10.50 -93.93 51.11
CA THR A 101 9.79 -92.75 51.61
C THR A 101 8.35 -92.73 51.08
N ALA A 102 7.53 -91.81 51.58
CA ALA A 102 6.19 -91.57 51.02
C ALA A 102 6.23 -91.27 49.51
N ASP A 103 7.21 -90.47 49.07
CA ASP A 103 7.43 -90.15 47.65
C ASP A 103 7.89 -91.38 46.86
N GLY A 104 8.76 -92.21 47.44
CA GLY A 104 9.21 -93.47 46.82
C GLY A 104 8.07 -94.45 46.58
N LEU A 105 7.15 -94.59 47.54
CA LEU A 105 5.93 -95.39 47.38
C LEU A 105 5.02 -94.82 46.28
N GLN A 106 4.92 -93.49 46.18
CA GLN A 106 4.15 -92.84 45.13
C GLN A 106 4.76 -93.08 43.75
N PHE A 107 6.08 -92.93 43.59
CA PHE A 107 6.78 -93.21 42.33
C PHE A 107 6.64 -94.67 41.90
N LEU A 108 6.69 -95.60 42.86
CA LEU A 108 6.45 -97.01 42.59
C LEU A 108 5.02 -97.27 42.09
N ARG A 109 4.01 -96.58 42.66
CA ARG A 109 2.60 -96.71 42.26
C ARG A 109 2.30 -96.05 40.91
N SER A 110 2.90 -94.89 40.63
CA SER A 110 2.69 -94.14 39.39
C SER A 110 3.56 -94.63 38.22
N ASP A 111 4.55 -95.50 38.47
CA ASP A 111 5.57 -95.95 37.51
C ASP A 111 6.27 -94.78 36.80
N SER A 112 6.47 -93.67 37.53
CA SER A 112 7.05 -92.43 37.03
C SER A 112 8.05 -91.88 38.05
N LEU A 113 9.24 -91.50 37.57
CA LEU A 113 10.30 -90.85 38.35
C LEU A 113 10.55 -89.45 37.81
N PRO A 114 10.64 -88.43 38.69
CA PRO A 114 11.06 -87.10 38.26
C PRO A 114 12.55 -87.11 37.92
N VAL A 115 12.94 -86.43 36.84
CA VAL A 115 14.32 -86.01 36.63
C VAL A 115 14.60 -84.83 37.57
N ARG A 116 15.83 -84.69 38.09
CA ARG A 116 16.20 -83.57 38.97
C ARG A 116 15.67 -82.23 38.45
N SER A 117 14.96 -81.48 39.30
CA SER A 117 14.38 -80.19 38.93
C SER A 117 15.44 -79.23 38.40
N ARG A 118 15.10 -78.52 37.34
CA ARG A 118 15.93 -77.49 36.70
C ARG A 118 15.21 -76.16 36.82
N THR A 119 15.97 -75.10 37.09
CA THR A 119 15.45 -73.74 37.06
C THR A 119 15.96 -73.03 35.83
N ILE A 120 15.05 -72.42 35.09
CA ILE A 120 15.35 -71.60 33.91
C ILE A 120 14.75 -70.21 34.06
N LYS A 121 15.29 -69.26 33.32
CA LYS A 121 14.77 -67.89 33.27
C LYS A 121 13.94 -67.71 32.02
N VAL A 122 12.70 -67.26 32.20
CA VAL A 122 11.83 -66.81 31.10
C VAL A 122 11.55 -65.32 31.28
N SER A 123 11.48 -64.58 30.19
CA SER A 123 11.22 -63.14 30.22
C SER A 123 10.06 -62.78 29.31
N HIS A 124 9.13 -61.99 29.85
CA HIS A 124 7.95 -61.51 29.13
C HIS A 124 7.86 -59.98 29.22
N HIS A 125 7.37 -59.34 28.16
CA HIS A 125 6.85 -57.97 28.23
C HIS A 125 5.39 -58.02 28.63
N TYR A 126 5.01 -57.16 29.58
CA TYR A 126 3.66 -57.03 30.10
C TYR A 126 3.15 -55.62 29.92
N ASP A 127 1.98 -55.51 29.30
CA ASP A 127 1.23 -54.28 29.14
C ASP A 127 0.08 -54.23 30.16
N PRO A 128 0.14 -53.35 31.17
CA PRO A 128 -0.84 -53.31 32.25
C PRO A 128 -2.22 -52.82 31.80
N ILE A 129 -2.32 -52.13 30.66
CA ILE A 129 -3.58 -51.59 30.14
C ILE A 129 -4.35 -52.66 29.36
N GLY A 130 -3.63 -53.49 28.60
CA GLY A 130 -4.23 -54.58 27.82
C GLY A 130 -4.38 -55.91 28.56
N ASP A 131 -3.77 -56.07 29.74
CA ASP A 131 -3.47 -57.37 30.37
C ASP A 131 -2.79 -58.34 29.37
N GLU A 132 -1.97 -57.80 28.47
CA GLU A 132 -1.28 -58.57 27.44
C GLU A 132 0.14 -58.89 27.89
N ILE A 133 0.49 -60.18 27.81
CA ILE A 133 1.84 -60.69 28.08
C ILE A 133 2.40 -61.34 26.82
N LYS A 134 3.63 -60.96 26.44
CA LYS A 134 4.29 -61.41 25.20
C LYS A 134 5.74 -61.83 25.48
N PRO A 135 6.28 -62.84 24.77
CA PRO A 135 7.65 -63.27 24.97
C PRO A 135 8.65 -62.19 24.51
N VAL A 136 9.73 -62.01 25.27
CA VAL A 136 10.83 -61.12 24.87
C VAL A 136 11.61 -61.78 23.74
N LYS A 137 11.43 -61.33 22.49
CA LYS A 137 12.37 -61.65 21.40
C LYS A 137 13.68 -60.93 21.67
N ARG A 138 14.84 -61.60 21.50
CA ARG A 138 16.16 -60.95 21.58
C ARG A 138 16.31 -59.97 20.41
N ASP A 139 15.83 -58.75 20.61
CA ASP A 139 16.27 -57.58 19.86
C ASP A 139 16.87 -56.59 20.83
N GLY A 140 18.13 -56.23 20.55
CA GLY A 140 18.89 -55.26 21.32
C GLY A 140 18.34 -53.86 21.09
N GLY A 141 17.53 -53.38 22.02
CA GLY A 141 17.10 -51.99 22.10
C GLY A 141 17.15 -51.50 23.53
N GLN A 142 18.24 -50.83 23.91
CA GLN A 142 18.27 -49.98 25.10
C GLN A 142 17.29 -48.82 24.90
N GLN A 143 16.36 -48.63 25.83
CA GLN A 143 15.47 -47.47 25.84
C GLN A 143 15.39 -46.81 27.22
N SER A 144 15.15 -45.51 27.15
CA SER A 144 15.44 -44.45 28.11
C SER A 144 14.75 -44.57 29.48
N GLN A 145 15.52 -44.35 30.56
CA GLN A 145 15.01 -44.12 31.91
C GLN A 145 14.53 -42.67 32.04
N GLY A 146 13.23 -42.45 31.89
CA GLY A 146 12.56 -41.21 32.29
C GLY A 146 12.04 -41.29 33.73
N ASN A 147 12.33 -40.28 34.55
CA ASN A 147 11.85 -40.16 35.93
C ASN A 147 10.36 -39.78 35.99
N MET A 148 9.48 -40.76 36.22
CA MET A 148 8.07 -40.56 36.59
C MET A 148 7.66 -41.66 37.60
N SER A 149 7.94 -41.46 38.89
CA SER A 149 7.83 -42.50 39.94
C SER A 149 6.41 -42.80 40.44
N SER A 150 5.44 -41.90 40.21
CA SER A 150 4.07 -42.04 40.75
C SER A 150 3.19 -42.97 39.93
N VAL A 151 3.26 -42.90 38.60
CA VAL A 151 2.46 -43.73 37.67
C VAL A 151 2.91 -45.19 37.72
N ASP A 152 4.20 -45.43 37.95
CA ASP A 152 4.78 -46.77 38.05
C ASP A 152 4.17 -47.57 39.22
N ASN A 153 4.02 -46.98 40.40
CA ASN A 153 3.49 -47.72 41.56
C ASN A 153 2.02 -48.14 41.42
N ALA A 154 1.21 -47.39 40.68
CA ALA A 154 -0.22 -47.63 40.58
C ALA A 154 -0.60 -48.68 39.53
N LEU A 155 0.16 -48.77 38.42
CA LEU A 155 -0.10 -49.73 37.33
C LEU A 155 0.77 -50.99 37.40
N ARG A 156 1.72 -51.07 38.35
CA ARG A 156 2.56 -52.25 38.54
C ARG A 156 1.71 -53.45 38.98
N PRO A 157 1.79 -54.61 38.27
CA PRO A 157 1.05 -55.79 38.65
C PRO A 157 1.50 -56.27 40.04
N GLN A 158 0.57 -56.30 41.00
CA GLN A 158 0.85 -56.74 42.37
C GLN A 158 1.08 -58.26 42.45
N ASN A 159 0.40 -59.03 41.59
CA ASN A 159 0.59 -60.48 41.46
C ASN A 159 0.66 -60.86 39.97
N PRO A 160 1.87 -60.95 39.38
CA PRO A 160 2.06 -61.31 37.97
C PRO A 160 1.96 -62.82 37.69
N LEU A 161 1.80 -63.67 38.71
CA LEU A 161 1.84 -65.13 38.58
C LEU A 161 0.80 -65.67 37.59
N PRO A 162 -0.49 -65.28 37.63
CA PRO A 162 -1.50 -65.80 36.71
C PRO A 162 -1.23 -65.46 35.24
N GLN A 163 -0.68 -64.26 34.97
CA GLN A 163 -0.32 -63.83 33.62
C GLN A 163 0.84 -64.66 33.08
N VAL A 164 1.87 -64.89 33.91
CA VAL A 164 3.03 -65.69 33.55
C VAL A 164 2.65 -67.16 33.34
N GLU A 165 1.79 -67.72 34.20
CA GLU A 165 1.26 -69.08 34.02
C GLU A 165 0.49 -69.22 32.69
N ARG A 166 -0.37 -68.25 32.36
CA ARG A 166 -1.10 -68.19 31.09
C ARG A 166 -0.13 -68.14 29.89
N ALA A 167 0.89 -67.29 29.97
CA ALA A 167 1.90 -67.15 28.92
C ALA A 167 2.68 -68.46 28.73
N ILE A 168 3.19 -69.02 29.82
CA ILE A 168 3.96 -70.28 29.78
C ILE A 168 3.09 -71.42 29.26
N ALA A 169 1.80 -71.47 29.60
CA ALA A 169 0.90 -72.52 29.12
C ALA A 169 0.72 -72.48 27.59
N GLN A 170 0.63 -71.28 27.01
CA GLN A 170 0.37 -71.06 25.58
C GLN A 170 1.64 -71.08 24.72
N GLU A 171 2.79 -70.72 25.28
CA GLU A 171 4.07 -70.67 24.57
C GLU A 171 4.73 -72.06 24.41
N THR A 172 5.42 -72.24 23.29
CA THR A 172 6.24 -73.43 23.02
C THR A 172 7.68 -73.16 23.44
N TYR A 173 8.24 -74.05 24.26
CA TYR A 173 9.64 -73.98 24.66
C TYR A 173 10.35 -75.31 24.45
N ASP A 174 11.65 -75.26 24.18
CA ASP A 174 12.48 -76.46 23.98
C ASP A 174 12.52 -77.37 25.22
N TRP A 175 12.33 -76.80 26.41
CA TRP A 175 12.32 -77.52 27.69
C TRP A 175 10.95 -78.06 28.10
N LYS A 176 9.88 -77.63 27.44
CA LYS A 176 8.50 -77.94 27.82
C LYS A 176 7.91 -78.96 26.86
N ASN A 177 7.72 -80.19 27.34
CA ASN A 177 7.01 -81.25 26.62
C ASN A 177 5.82 -81.75 27.46
N SER A 178 5.09 -82.75 26.97
CA SER A 178 3.91 -83.30 27.66
C SER A 178 4.21 -83.98 29.00
N ALA A 179 5.47 -84.29 29.29
CA ALA A 179 5.92 -84.90 30.54
C ALA A 179 6.60 -83.90 31.50
N THR A 180 6.66 -82.61 31.13
CA THR A 180 7.22 -81.55 31.98
C THR A 180 6.19 -81.10 33.01
N VAL A 181 6.54 -81.19 34.30
CA VAL A 181 5.77 -80.69 35.43
C VAL A 181 6.46 -79.45 35.98
N ILE A 182 5.71 -78.35 36.16
CA ILE A 182 6.22 -77.09 36.70
C ILE A 182 6.02 -77.10 38.22
N ASP A 183 7.11 -77.00 38.96
CA ASP A 183 7.12 -77.05 40.43
C ASP A 183 6.85 -75.67 41.04
N ARG A 184 7.47 -74.63 40.47
CA ARG A 184 7.41 -73.26 40.99
C ARG A 184 7.71 -72.25 39.90
N ILE A 185 6.98 -71.14 39.93
CA ILE A 185 7.26 -69.95 39.14
C ILE A 185 7.48 -68.79 40.12
N ALA A 186 8.64 -68.13 40.04
CA ALA A 186 8.97 -66.95 40.85
C ALA A 186 9.14 -65.73 39.94
N PRO A 187 8.08 -64.94 39.70
CA PRO A 187 8.13 -63.78 38.82
C PRO A 187 8.64 -62.52 39.54
N VAL A 188 9.48 -61.75 38.86
CA VAL A 188 10.02 -60.46 39.29
C VAL A 188 9.67 -59.40 38.24
N VAL A 189 8.95 -58.37 38.66
CA VAL A 189 8.50 -57.28 37.78
C VAL A 189 9.51 -56.14 37.78
N GLN A 190 9.95 -55.71 36.60
CA GLN A 190 10.84 -54.58 36.38
C GLN A 190 10.21 -53.61 35.38
N LEU A 191 10.43 -52.30 35.55
CA LEU A 191 10.01 -51.31 34.56
C LEU A 191 10.91 -51.45 33.32
N SER A 192 10.31 -51.71 32.16
CA SER A 192 11.02 -51.95 30.89
C SER A 192 11.10 -50.72 30.00
N GLY A 193 10.15 -49.80 30.13
CA GLY A 193 10.03 -48.63 29.27
C GLY A 193 8.64 -48.00 29.34
N TRP A 194 8.35 -47.12 28.39
CA TRP A 194 7.08 -46.41 28.30
C TRP A 194 6.48 -46.59 26.90
N GLY A 195 5.20 -46.94 26.83
CA GLY A 195 4.42 -46.98 25.60
C GLY A 195 3.57 -45.73 25.48
N GLU A 196 3.70 -45.00 24.38
CA GLU A 196 2.82 -43.86 24.10
C GLU A 196 1.45 -44.34 23.59
N ARG A 197 0.38 -43.94 24.28
CA ARG A 197 -0.99 -44.17 23.84
C ARG A 197 -1.73 -42.85 23.67
N ARG A 198 -2.62 -42.78 22.68
CA ARG A 198 -3.38 -41.56 22.38
C ARG A 198 -4.73 -41.58 23.08
N LEU A 199 -5.01 -40.49 23.80
CA LEU A 199 -6.26 -40.26 24.51
C LEU A 199 -6.95 -39.00 23.97
N GLU A 200 -8.23 -39.11 23.70
CA GLU A 200 -9.09 -37.98 23.36
C GLU A 200 -9.87 -37.53 24.59
N ILE A 201 -9.70 -36.26 24.97
CA ILE A 201 -10.40 -35.63 26.09
C ILE A 201 -11.49 -34.73 25.51
N SER A 202 -12.71 -34.83 26.06
CA SER A 202 -13.83 -33.97 25.69
C SER A 202 -14.58 -33.46 26.92
N CYS A 203 -15.30 -32.37 26.75
CA CYS A 203 -16.07 -31.71 27.81
C CYS A 203 -17.48 -31.39 27.32
N SER A 204 -18.48 -31.55 28.19
CA SER A 204 -19.84 -31.08 27.95
C SER A 204 -19.97 -29.57 28.17
N GLU A 205 -21.08 -28.98 27.74
CA GLU A 205 -21.40 -27.56 27.97
C GLU A 205 -21.58 -27.22 29.45
N ASP A 206 -21.94 -28.21 30.28
CA ASP A 206 -22.06 -28.07 31.73
C ASP A 206 -20.73 -28.35 32.48
N GLY A 207 -19.62 -28.49 31.73
CA GLY A 207 -18.29 -28.67 32.31
C GLY A 207 -17.96 -30.10 32.73
N VAL A 208 -18.72 -31.11 32.27
CA VAL A 208 -18.44 -32.53 32.59
C VAL A 208 -17.40 -33.07 31.62
N LEU A 209 -16.29 -33.55 32.16
CA LEU A 209 -15.19 -34.16 31.42
C LEU A 209 -15.49 -35.62 31.10
N SER A 210 -15.10 -36.04 29.90
CA SER A 210 -15.08 -37.43 29.46
C SER A 210 -13.81 -37.72 28.66
N ALA A 211 -13.31 -38.94 28.75
CA ALA A 211 -12.12 -39.38 28.05
C ALA A 211 -12.43 -40.63 27.24
N SER A 212 -11.88 -40.74 26.05
CA SER A 212 -12.06 -41.90 25.17
C SER A 212 -10.79 -42.20 24.39
N ALA A 213 -10.60 -43.46 24.04
CA ALA A 213 -9.47 -43.95 23.26
C ALA A 213 -9.98 -44.66 21.98
N PRO A 214 -10.53 -43.91 21.00
CA PRO A 214 -11.21 -44.51 19.85
C PRO A 214 -10.29 -45.34 18.94
N ARG A 215 -8.96 -45.14 19.04
CA ARG A 215 -7.95 -45.85 18.25
C ARG A 215 -7.21 -46.94 19.03
N ASP A 216 -7.60 -47.19 20.29
CA ASP A 216 -6.96 -48.16 21.18
C ASP A 216 -8.01 -48.85 22.05
N ALA A 217 -8.46 -50.02 21.58
CA ALA A 217 -9.52 -50.79 22.24
C ALA A 217 -9.13 -51.29 23.64
N ALA A 218 -7.84 -51.53 23.90
CA ALA A 218 -7.36 -51.93 25.22
C ALA A 218 -7.46 -50.76 26.20
N LEU A 219 -7.00 -49.57 25.79
CA LEU A 219 -7.12 -48.37 26.61
C LEU A 219 -8.58 -47.95 26.84
N GLN A 220 -9.45 -48.12 25.83
CA GLN A 220 -10.88 -47.85 25.97
C GLN A 220 -11.54 -48.75 27.02
N ARG A 221 -11.29 -50.06 27.00
CA ARG A 221 -11.81 -50.98 28.03
C ARG A 221 -11.25 -50.68 29.41
N TRP A 222 -9.97 -50.32 29.50
CA TRP A 222 -9.36 -49.92 30.76
C TRP A 222 -10.04 -48.67 31.33
N LEU A 223 -10.31 -47.65 30.52
CA LEU A 223 -11.02 -46.44 30.95
C LEU A 223 -12.42 -46.73 31.51
N GLU A 224 -13.13 -47.70 30.93
CA GLU A 224 -14.48 -48.10 31.36
C GLU A 224 -14.47 -48.89 32.69
N GLN A 225 -13.38 -49.59 33.00
CA GLN A 225 -13.25 -50.45 34.18
C GLN A 225 -12.46 -49.81 35.32
N ALA A 226 -11.57 -48.86 35.02
CA ALA A 226 -10.70 -48.23 35.99
C ALA A 226 -11.47 -47.34 36.98
N GLN A 227 -10.95 -47.24 38.20
CA GLN A 227 -11.44 -46.27 39.17
C GLN A 227 -11.26 -44.85 38.62
N SER A 228 -12.30 -44.02 38.73
CA SER A 228 -12.30 -42.69 38.12
C SER A 228 -11.16 -41.79 38.62
N GLU A 229 -10.82 -41.86 39.90
CA GLU A 229 -9.69 -41.10 40.48
C GLU A 229 -8.34 -41.54 39.92
N LEU A 230 -8.14 -42.85 39.76
CA LEU A 230 -6.93 -43.41 39.16
C LEU A 230 -6.76 -42.96 37.70
N ALA A 231 -7.85 -42.98 36.92
CA ALA A 231 -7.85 -42.48 35.55
C ALA A 231 -7.54 -40.98 35.49
N TRP A 232 -8.01 -40.19 36.46
CA TRP A 232 -7.68 -38.77 36.55
C TRP A 232 -6.19 -38.54 36.82
N GLU A 233 -5.64 -39.16 37.87
CA GLU A 233 -4.25 -38.98 38.29
C GLU A 233 -3.24 -39.39 37.20
N ILE A 234 -3.50 -40.51 36.54
CA ILE A 234 -2.58 -41.08 35.56
C ILE A 234 -2.70 -40.40 34.19
N LEU A 235 -3.92 -40.14 33.72
CA LEU A 235 -4.15 -39.74 32.32
C LEU A 235 -4.45 -38.25 32.13
N LEU A 236 -5.14 -37.61 33.07
CA LEU A 236 -5.77 -36.30 32.84
C LEU A 236 -5.08 -35.16 33.60
N ALA A 237 -4.66 -35.39 34.85
CA ALA A 237 -4.06 -34.37 35.71
C ALA A 237 -2.83 -33.72 35.04
N GLY A 238 -1.90 -34.55 34.53
CA GLY A 238 -0.70 -34.08 33.84
C GLY A 238 -0.94 -33.27 32.57
N ALA A 239 -2.14 -33.28 31.99
CA ALA A 239 -2.47 -32.51 30.78
C ALA A 239 -3.37 -31.29 31.05
N LEU A 240 -4.20 -31.35 32.09
CA LEU A 240 -5.22 -30.33 32.39
C LEU A 240 -4.85 -29.43 33.58
N THR A 241 -3.88 -29.85 34.42
CA THR A 241 -3.51 -29.14 35.67
C THR A 241 -2.01 -28.85 35.79
N SER A 242 -1.21 -29.15 34.77
CA SER A 242 0.27 -29.17 34.86
C SER A 242 0.95 -27.80 34.92
N GLU A 243 0.25 -26.71 34.69
CA GLU A 243 0.76 -25.34 34.90
C GLU A 243 -0.42 -24.43 35.32
N PRO A 244 -0.82 -24.41 36.61
CA PRO A 244 -1.60 -23.30 37.11
C PRO A 244 -0.61 -22.15 37.26
N ASN A 245 -0.40 -21.37 36.19
CA ASN A 245 0.11 -20.03 36.38
C ASN A 245 -0.80 -19.37 37.42
N ALA A 246 -0.29 -19.12 38.63
CA ALA A 246 -1.06 -18.53 39.73
C ALA A 246 -1.65 -17.14 39.37
N SER A 247 -1.25 -16.60 38.21
CA SER A 247 -1.73 -15.37 37.59
C SER A 247 -2.96 -15.52 36.69
N LEU A 248 -3.43 -16.74 36.37
CA LEU A 248 -4.61 -16.93 35.54
C LEU A 248 -5.91 -16.73 36.34
N PRO A 249 -6.87 -15.94 35.85
CA PRO A 249 -8.10 -15.67 36.57
C PRO A 249 -9.00 -16.91 36.63
N VAL A 250 -9.81 -16.99 37.68
CA VAL A 250 -10.87 -18.01 37.78
C VAL A 250 -12.04 -17.61 36.88
N ILE A 251 -12.49 -18.52 36.02
CA ILE A 251 -13.55 -18.27 35.04
C ILE A 251 -14.73 -19.20 35.33
N ASP A 252 -15.94 -18.66 35.21
CA ASP A 252 -17.17 -19.43 35.31
C ASP A 252 -17.28 -20.46 34.16
N SER A 253 -17.74 -21.66 34.47
CA SER A 253 -17.95 -22.72 33.49
C SER A 253 -19.03 -22.38 32.45
N SER A 254 -19.87 -21.37 32.69
CA SER A 254 -20.84 -20.86 31.72
C SER A 254 -20.21 -20.46 30.39
N VAL A 255 -18.93 -20.07 30.36
CA VAL A 255 -18.20 -19.75 29.12
C VAL A 255 -18.15 -20.92 28.14
N LEU A 256 -18.31 -22.16 28.61
CA LEU A 256 -18.32 -23.36 27.77
C LEU A 256 -19.59 -23.48 26.93
N ARG A 257 -20.71 -22.90 27.35
CA ARG A 257 -21.96 -22.87 26.56
C ARG A 257 -21.80 -22.05 25.30
N ASP A 258 -21.02 -20.99 25.40
CA ASP A 258 -20.70 -20.08 24.30
C ASP A 258 -19.42 -20.49 23.56
N ALA A 259 -18.86 -21.69 23.80
CA ALA A 259 -17.58 -22.12 23.22
C ALA A 259 -17.74 -22.79 21.85
N ARG A 260 -16.89 -22.41 20.90
CA ARG A 260 -16.70 -23.13 19.63
C ARG A 260 -15.72 -24.29 19.80
N THR A 261 -14.60 -23.99 20.44
CA THR A 261 -13.54 -24.95 20.78
C THR A 261 -12.94 -24.56 22.14
N ALA A 262 -12.42 -25.52 22.88
CA ALA A 262 -11.61 -25.26 24.05
C ALA A 262 -10.40 -26.18 24.03
N ARG A 263 -9.29 -25.71 24.60
CA ARG A 263 -8.03 -26.46 24.66
C ARG A 263 -7.35 -26.24 26.00
N PRO A 264 -6.56 -27.21 26.49
CA PRO A 264 -5.65 -26.98 27.60
C PRO A 264 -4.63 -25.90 27.25
N ILE A 265 -4.30 -25.03 28.20
CA ILE A 265 -3.34 -23.92 27.98
C ILE A 265 -1.93 -24.44 27.61
N ALA A 266 -1.58 -25.65 28.05
CA ALA A 266 -0.32 -26.33 27.73
C ALA A 266 -0.20 -26.79 26.25
N ALA A 267 -1.28 -26.77 25.46
CA ALA A 267 -1.26 -27.21 24.07
C ALA A 267 -0.64 -26.13 23.15
N THR A 268 0.54 -26.41 22.61
CA THR A 268 1.41 -25.48 21.85
C THR A 268 0.91 -25.06 20.47
N ASN A 269 -0.18 -25.63 19.95
CA ASN A 269 -0.65 -25.34 18.60
C ASN A 269 -1.57 -24.11 18.55
N ARG A 270 -1.00 -22.91 18.51
CA ARG A 270 -1.71 -21.73 17.97
C ARG A 270 -1.80 -21.86 16.45
N GLY A 271 -2.99 -22.16 15.94
CA GLY A 271 -3.29 -21.90 14.53
C GLY A 271 -3.24 -20.39 14.29
N ALA A 272 -2.23 -19.92 13.59
CA ALA A 272 -2.11 -18.50 13.24
C ALA A 272 -3.13 -18.17 12.15
N VAL A 273 -4.25 -17.56 12.55
CA VAL A 273 -5.21 -16.97 11.62
C VAL A 273 -4.68 -15.58 11.25
N ARG A 274 -4.53 -15.30 9.95
CA ARG A 274 -4.20 -13.95 9.46
C ARG A 274 -5.35 -13.00 9.82
N ALA A 275 -5.09 -12.13 10.78
CA ALA A 275 -6.04 -11.13 11.25
C ALA A 275 -5.74 -9.77 10.63
N ARG A 276 -6.77 -8.95 10.44
CA ARG A 276 -6.67 -7.55 10.02
C ARG A 276 -6.40 -6.62 11.21
N LEU A 277 -6.89 -6.99 12.40
CA LEU A 277 -6.70 -6.26 13.66
C LEU A 277 -6.74 -7.27 14.80
N CYS A 278 -5.87 -7.08 15.79
CA CYS A 278 -5.87 -7.84 17.03
C CYS A 278 -6.08 -6.91 18.24
N ILE A 279 -6.97 -7.29 19.14
CA ILE A 279 -7.12 -6.69 20.47
C ILE A 279 -6.65 -7.73 21.47
N VAL A 280 -5.72 -7.38 22.35
CA VAL A 280 -5.13 -8.32 23.32
C VAL A 280 -5.08 -7.72 24.71
N THR A 281 -5.09 -8.55 25.74
CA THR A 281 -4.74 -8.07 27.10
C THR A 281 -3.24 -7.89 27.23
N GLN A 282 -2.84 -7.03 28.16
CA GLN A 282 -1.45 -6.87 28.55
C GLN A 282 -0.75 -8.22 28.83
N GLY A 283 0.49 -8.36 28.35
CA GLY A 283 1.30 -9.57 28.50
C GLY A 283 1.05 -10.66 27.45
N VAL A 284 0.06 -10.52 26.57
CA VAL A 284 -0.18 -11.47 25.47
C VAL A 284 0.61 -11.07 24.23
N ALA A 285 1.46 -11.96 23.72
CA ALA A 285 2.18 -11.75 22.47
C ALA A 285 1.21 -11.74 21.27
N ALA A 286 1.28 -10.66 20.49
CA ALA A 286 0.62 -10.50 19.19
C ALA A 286 1.64 -10.65 18.05
N ASP A 287 1.14 -10.92 16.84
CA ASP A 287 1.97 -10.96 15.64
C ASP A 287 2.48 -9.54 15.32
N ALA A 288 3.78 -9.41 15.07
CA ALA A 288 4.42 -8.13 14.79
C ALA A 288 3.87 -7.47 13.52
N ALA A 289 3.31 -8.23 12.57
CA ALA A 289 2.81 -7.68 11.31
C ALA A 289 1.36 -7.14 11.37
N THR A 290 0.64 -7.36 12.48
CA THR A 290 -0.80 -7.01 12.59
C THR A 290 -0.98 -5.77 13.48
N PRO A 291 -1.78 -4.77 13.08
CA PRO A 291 -2.16 -3.66 13.96
C PRO A 291 -2.73 -4.22 15.26
N THR A 292 -2.23 -3.77 16.40
CA THR A 292 -2.58 -4.33 17.71
C THR A 292 -3.01 -3.25 18.69
N ILE A 293 -4.12 -3.50 19.36
CA ILE A 293 -4.62 -2.71 20.49
C ILE A 293 -4.43 -3.54 21.75
N VAL A 294 -3.78 -2.97 22.76
CA VAL A 294 -3.53 -3.64 24.03
C VAL A 294 -4.40 -3.01 25.10
N LEU A 295 -5.21 -3.84 25.74
CA LEU A 295 -6.00 -3.46 26.90
C LEU A 295 -5.12 -3.57 28.14
N SER A 296 -4.78 -2.42 28.72
CA SER A 296 -3.85 -2.31 29.85
C SER A 296 -4.43 -1.46 30.97
N SER A 297 -4.32 -1.95 32.19
CA SER A 297 -4.70 -1.22 33.41
C SER A 297 -3.66 -0.18 33.84
N GLU A 298 -2.52 -0.10 33.15
CA GLU A 298 -1.46 0.88 33.45
C GLU A 298 -1.77 2.27 32.87
N VAL A 299 -2.66 2.34 31.87
CA VAL A 299 -3.08 3.59 31.25
C VAL A 299 -4.48 3.97 31.72
N ASN A 300 -4.66 5.26 32.02
CA ASN A 300 -5.97 5.83 32.38
C ASN A 300 -6.69 6.43 31.16
N ALA A 301 -5.98 6.62 30.05
CA ALA A 301 -6.48 7.13 28.77
C ALA A 301 -5.74 6.44 27.62
N PRO A 302 -6.27 6.45 26.38
CA PRO A 302 -5.60 5.86 25.24
C PRO A 302 -4.22 6.49 24.98
N GLU A 303 -3.18 5.67 24.80
CA GLU A 303 -1.80 6.12 24.56
C GLU A 303 -1.14 5.28 23.45
N LEU A 304 -0.37 5.92 22.57
CA LEU A 304 0.40 5.24 21.53
C LEU A 304 1.83 4.98 21.99
N VAL A 305 2.23 3.71 22.01
CA VAL A 305 3.59 3.29 22.34
C VAL A 305 4.28 2.74 21.09
N ALA A 306 5.48 3.25 20.80
CA ALA A 306 6.30 2.76 19.69
C ALA A 306 6.84 1.36 20.00
N ASN A 307 6.71 0.43 19.05
CA ASN A 307 7.21 -0.92 19.24
C ASN A 307 8.75 -0.94 19.11
N GLY A 308 9.45 -1.29 20.19
CA GLY A 308 10.92 -1.21 20.27
C GLY A 308 11.70 -2.07 19.25
N LYS A 309 11.05 -3.02 18.55
CA LYS A 309 11.67 -3.83 17.49
C LYS A 309 11.49 -3.26 16.08
N GLN A 310 10.47 -2.44 15.85
CA GLN A 310 10.18 -1.77 14.57
C GLN A 310 9.53 -0.40 14.85
N PRO A 311 10.29 0.71 14.76
CA PRO A 311 9.80 2.03 15.15
C PRO A 311 8.65 2.57 14.28
N THR A 312 8.34 1.90 13.17
CA THR A 312 7.21 2.23 12.27
C THR A 312 5.89 1.56 12.67
N LEU A 313 5.90 0.68 13.66
CA LEU A 313 4.70 0.02 14.18
C LEU A 313 4.36 0.58 15.56
N PHE A 314 3.16 1.14 15.67
CA PHE A 314 2.62 1.65 16.92
C PHE A 314 1.65 0.63 17.52
N THR A 315 1.67 0.54 18.84
CA THR A 315 0.67 -0.20 19.62
C THR A 315 -0.18 0.81 20.38
N LEU A 316 -1.50 0.72 20.22
CA LEU A 316 -2.41 1.56 21.00
C LEU A 316 -2.73 0.86 22.31
N LEU A 317 -2.34 1.47 23.43
CA LEU A 317 -2.76 1.07 24.76
C LEU A 317 -4.10 1.74 25.06
N VAL A 318 -5.09 0.97 25.51
CA VAL A 318 -6.40 1.50 25.91
C VAL A 318 -6.78 0.93 27.28
N PRO A 319 -7.41 1.71 28.17
CA PRO A 319 -7.93 1.18 29.43
C PRO A 319 -8.94 0.04 29.18
N PRO A 320 -8.91 -1.05 29.97
CA PRO A 320 -9.85 -2.15 29.80
C PRO A 320 -11.29 -1.67 30.05
N PRO A 321 -12.24 -1.95 29.14
CA PRO A 321 -13.63 -1.54 29.31
C PRO A 321 -14.31 -2.15 30.53
N ALA A 322 -15.28 -1.43 31.10
CA ALA A 322 -16.04 -1.90 32.25
C ALA A 322 -16.90 -3.13 31.92
N GLY A 323 -16.88 -4.13 32.82
CA GLY A 323 -17.64 -5.37 32.63
C GLY A 323 -17.10 -6.22 31.48
N MET A 324 -15.79 -6.23 31.28
CA MET A 324 -15.11 -7.17 30.40
C MET A 324 -15.28 -8.61 30.90
N ILE A 325 -15.39 -9.58 29.98
CA ILE A 325 -15.40 -10.99 30.33
C ILE A 325 -14.09 -11.37 31.06
N THR A 326 -14.23 -12.00 32.23
CA THR A 326 -13.09 -12.45 33.03
C THR A 326 -12.24 -13.43 32.23
N GLY A 327 -10.93 -13.21 32.21
CA GLY A 327 -9.98 -14.04 31.45
C GLY A 327 -9.96 -13.79 29.95
N PHE A 328 -10.54 -12.69 29.46
CA PHE A 328 -10.30 -12.27 28.08
C PHE A 328 -8.80 -12.26 27.77
N ARG A 329 -8.42 -12.77 26.61
CA ARG A 329 -7.01 -12.87 26.19
C ARG A 329 -6.76 -12.16 24.87
N SER A 330 -7.62 -12.43 23.88
CA SER A 330 -7.50 -11.79 22.57
C SER A 330 -8.80 -11.83 21.79
N LEU A 331 -9.01 -10.83 20.93
CA LEU A 331 -10.01 -10.80 19.88
C LEU A 331 -9.32 -10.46 18.56
N SER A 332 -9.56 -11.26 17.53
CA SER A 332 -9.07 -11.01 16.18
C SER A 332 -10.22 -10.78 15.21
N LEU A 333 -10.06 -9.77 14.36
CA LEU A 333 -10.95 -9.53 13.24
C LEU A 333 -10.32 -10.13 11.97
N PRO A 334 -10.99 -11.09 11.31
CA PRO A 334 -10.44 -11.74 10.14
C PRO A 334 -10.30 -10.78 8.94
N GLN A 335 -9.33 -11.06 8.07
CA GLN A 335 -9.04 -10.22 6.89
C GLN A 335 -10.07 -10.40 5.75
N ILE A 336 -10.80 -11.51 5.73
CA ILE A 336 -11.78 -11.85 4.68
C ILE A 336 -13.14 -11.26 5.06
N GLY A 337 -13.73 -10.47 4.15
CA GLY A 337 -15.08 -9.92 4.34
C GLY A 337 -16.11 -11.04 4.55
N GLY A 338 -16.91 -10.91 5.61
CA GLY A 338 -17.97 -11.87 5.97
C GLY A 338 -17.58 -12.94 7.00
N ALA A 339 -16.33 -12.99 7.47
CA ALA A 339 -15.93 -13.88 8.56
C ALA A 339 -16.18 -13.23 9.94
N SER A 340 -16.75 -14.00 10.88
CA SER A 340 -17.06 -13.56 12.24
C SER A 340 -15.79 -13.27 13.05
N ALA A 341 -15.90 -12.37 14.04
CA ALA A 341 -14.82 -12.12 15.00
C ALA A 341 -14.45 -13.41 15.74
N GLN A 342 -13.17 -13.59 16.07
CA GLN A 342 -12.70 -14.70 16.89
C GLN A 342 -12.21 -14.17 18.23
N ALA A 343 -12.74 -14.70 19.33
CA ALA A 343 -12.35 -14.29 20.67
C ALA A 343 -11.83 -15.49 21.47
N GLU A 344 -10.70 -15.32 22.15
CA GLU A 344 -10.09 -16.30 23.05
C GLU A 344 -10.15 -15.78 24.49
N VAL A 345 -10.64 -16.63 25.38
CA VAL A 345 -10.71 -16.44 26.83
C VAL A 345 -9.86 -17.53 27.47
N ALA A 346 -8.97 -17.20 28.41
CA ALA A 346 -8.11 -18.17 29.07
C ALA A 346 -8.11 -17.98 30.59
N GLY A 347 -8.25 -19.07 31.32
CA GLY A 347 -8.20 -19.07 32.78
C GLY A 347 -8.50 -20.43 33.39
N ASN A 348 -8.68 -20.43 34.70
CA ASN A 348 -8.93 -21.63 35.49
C ASN A 348 -10.44 -21.87 35.62
N LEU A 349 -10.93 -22.94 34.99
CA LEU A 349 -12.34 -23.34 35.04
C LEU A 349 -12.54 -24.47 36.04
N ARG A 350 -13.70 -24.47 36.71
CA ARG A 350 -14.15 -25.59 37.52
C ARG A 350 -14.90 -26.60 36.63
N LEU A 351 -14.26 -27.73 36.35
CA LEU A 351 -14.81 -28.83 35.55
C LEU A 351 -15.11 -30.04 36.44
N TYR A 352 -15.90 -30.99 35.97
CA TYR A 352 -16.33 -32.14 36.75
C TYR A 352 -15.86 -33.44 36.10
N TRP A 353 -15.10 -34.25 36.84
CA TRP A 353 -14.73 -35.61 36.43
C TRP A 353 -15.37 -36.59 37.41
N ALA A 354 -16.21 -37.50 36.91
CA ALA A 354 -16.98 -38.44 37.73
C ALA A 354 -17.72 -37.77 38.93
N GLY A 355 -18.22 -36.55 38.72
CA GLY A 355 -18.92 -35.76 39.74
C GLY A 355 -18.02 -34.96 40.69
N GLN A 356 -16.71 -35.13 40.65
CA GLN A 356 -15.75 -34.37 41.48
C GLN A 356 -15.27 -33.10 40.76
N PRO A 357 -15.29 -31.92 41.42
CA PRO A 357 -14.82 -30.68 40.83
C PRO A 357 -13.28 -30.63 40.72
N ARG A 358 -12.78 -30.19 39.57
CA ARG A 358 -11.36 -30.04 39.22
C ARG A 358 -11.12 -28.64 38.69
N SER A 359 -10.01 -28.02 39.09
CA SER A 359 -9.57 -26.74 38.53
C SER A 359 -8.67 -27.02 37.33
N CYS A 360 -9.12 -26.66 36.13
CA CYS A 360 -8.41 -26.93 34.88
C CYS A 360 -8.11 -25.62 34.14
N GLY A 361 -6.86 -25.44 33.70
CA GLY A 361 -6.44 -24.29 32.91
C GLY A 361 -6.82 -24.48 31.44
N LEU A 362 -7.86 -23.78 30.98
CA LEU A 362 -8.33 -23.87 29.59
C LEU A 362 -8.24 -22.52 28.87
N ALA A 363 -7.96 -22.59 27.58
CA ALA A 363 -8.19 -21.51 26.62
C ALA A 363 -9.40 -21.89 25.75
N VAL A 364 -10.44 -21.06 25.80
CA VAL A 364 -11.73 -21.24 25.15
C VAL A 364 -11.83 -20.25 23.99
N THR A 365 -12.07 -20.75 22.78
CA THR A 365 -12.46 -19.92 21.64
C THR A 365 -13.98 -19.81 21.62
N LEU A 366 -14.48 -18.58 21.69
CA LEU A 366 -15.93 -18.33 21.70
C LEU A 366 -16.57 -18.67 20.34
N SER A 367 -17.86 -18.99 20.39
CA SER A 367 -18.73 -19.16 19.24
C SER A 367 -18.82 -17.86 18.44
N ASP A 368 -19.10 -17.99 17.15
CA ASP A 368 -19.21 -16.83 16.25
C ASP A 368 -20.25 -15.81 16.76
N HIS A 369 -21.35 -16.27 17.37
CA HIS A 369 -22.39 -15.42 17.96
C HIS A 369 -21.86 -14.65 19.19
N ALA A 370 -21.27 -15.35 20.15
CA ALA A 370 -20.75 -14.75 21.37
C ALA A 370 -19.56 -13.81 21.09
N ALA A 371 -18.67 -14.20 20.17
CA ALA A 371 -17.55 -13.36 19.74
C ALA A 371 -18.03 -12.08 19.04
N THR A 372 -19.08 -12.15 18.23
CA THR A 372 -19.69 -10.98 17.58
C THR A 372 -20.36 -10.05 18.59
N ALA A 373 -21.07 -10.59 19.58
CA ALA A 373 -21.67 -9.79 20.67
C ALA A 373 -20.59 -9.09 21.52
N LEU A 374 -19.52 -9.81 21.88
CA LEU A 374 -18.37 -9.25 22.57
C LEU A 374 -17.70 -8.14 21.75
N TRP A 375 -17.50 -8.36 20.45
CA TRP A 375 -16.97 -7.37 19.53
C TRP A 375 -17.85 -6.11 19.48
N ALA A 376 -19.17 -6.25 19.37
CA ALA A 376 -20.09 -5.11 19.32
C ALA A 376 -19.98 -4.22 20.57
N LYS A 377 -19.86 -4.82 21.76
CA LYS A 377 -19.63 -4.09 23.02
C LYS A 377 -18.26 -3.40 23.03
N LEU A 378 -17.19 -4.17 22.80
CA LEU A 378 -15.82 -3.66 22.78
C LEU A 378 -15.64 -2.50 21.78
N ARG A 379 -16.25 -2.61 20.60
CA ARG A 379 -16.23 -1.56 19.59
C ARG A 379 -16.79 -0.24 20.13
N MET A 380 -17.96 -0.26 20.78
CA MET A 380 -18.56 0.96 21.33
C MET A 380 -17.69 1.59 22.43
N ASP A 381 -17.15 0.77 23.32
CA ASP A 381 -16.29 1.25 24.41
C ASP A 381 -14.97 1.85 23.87
N LEU A 382 -14.36 1.21 22.85
CA LEU A 382 -13.16 1.71 22.19
C LEU A 382 -13.41 3.02 21.41
N GLU A 383 -14.51 3.10 20.66
CA GLU A 383 -14.89 4.33 19.94
C GLU A 383 -15.09 5.50 20.92
N GLY A 384 -15.80 5.27 22.04
CA GLY A 384 -16.02 6.30 23.06
C GLY A 384 -14.75 6.71 23.80
N ALA A 385 -13.85 5.78 24.10
CA ALA A 385 -12.58 6.09 24.78
C ALA A 385 -11.65 6.98 23.94
N CYS A 386 -11.69 6.84 22.60
CA CYS A 386 -10.80 7.54 21.67
C CYS A 386 -11.41 8.81 21.04
N GLU A 387 -12.73 9.02 21.14
CA GLU A 387 -13.47 10.11 20.47
C GLU A 387 -12.94 11.53 20.78
N HIS A 388 -12.44 11.72 22.00
CA HIS A 388 -11.99 13.01 22.52
C HIS A 388 -10.49 13.28 22.31
N SER A 389 -9.75 12.32 21.74
CA SER A 389 -8.31 12.50 21.48
C SER A 389 -8.07 13.49 20.34
N ASP A 390 -7.08 14.38 20.53
CA ASP A 390 -6.63 15.29 19.48
C ASP A 390 -5.64 14.65 18.50
N ASP A 391 -4.98 13.55 18.91
CA ASP A 391 -4.05 12.83 18.06
C ASP A 391 -4.80 12.04 16.97
N PRO A 392 -4.59 12.34 15.67
CA PRO A 392 -5.26 11.63 14.57
C PRO A 392 -4.95 10.13 14.56
N ARG A 393 -3.78 9.72 15.09
CA ARG A 393 -3.36 8.32 15.17
C ARG A 393 -4.23 7.52 16.16
N ILE A 394 -4.86 8.18 17.13
CA ILE A 394 -5.77 7.58 18.11
C ILE A 394 -7.22 7.71 17.64
N VAL A 395 -7.65 8.91 17.22
CA VAL A 395 -9.07 9.17 16.89
C VAL A 395 -9.54 8.45 15.62
N PHE A 396 -8.64 8.15 14.68
CA PHE A 396 -8.96 7.43 13.44
C PHE A 396 -8.84 5.92 13.55
N MET A 397 -8.54 5.41 14.73
CA MET A 397 -8.51 3.98 15.00
C MET A 397 -9.79 3.22 14.55
N PRO A 398 -11.02 3.78 14.63
CA PRO A 398 -12.23 3.11 14.13
C PRO A 398 -12.21 2.79 12.63
N VAL A 399 -11.38 3.50 11.85
CA VAL A 399 -11.18 3.20 10.42
C VAL A 399 -10.63 1.78 10.21
N ALA A 400 -9.98 1.17 11.22
CA ALA A 400 -9.49 -0.19 11.17
C ALA A 400 -10.60 -1.24 10.89
N TRP A 401 -11.84 -0.99 11.31
CA TRP A 401 -12.96 -1.94 11.19
C TRP A 401 -14.23 -1.41 10.53
N ARG A 402 -14.45 -0.09 10.46
CA ARG A 402 -15.64 0.47 9.81
C ARG A 402 -15.63 0.21 8.31
N ASP A 403 -16.79 0.13 7.67
CA ASP A 403 -16.88 0.00 6.21
C ASP A 403 -16.32 1.23 5.50
N ILE A 404 -15.92 1.06 4.23
CA ILE A 404 -15.28 2.12 3.43
C ILE A 404 -16.20 3.35 3.33
N ASP A 405 -17.50 3.12 3.15
CA ASP A 405 -18.50 4.18 3.00
C ASP A 405 -18.72 4.97 4.31
N ALA A 406 -18.43 4.37 5.46
CA ALA A 406 -18.57 4.98 6.78
C ALA A 406 -17.30 5.71 7.27
N ILE A 407 -16.23 5.72 6.47
CA ILE A 407 -14.98 6.42 6.83
C ILE A 407 -15.23 7.93 6.94
N GLY A 408 -16.07 8.49 6.06
CA GLY A 408 -16.45 9.90 6.08
C GLY A 408 -17.01 10.34 7.44
N GLU A 409 -17.85 9.50 8.05
CA GLU A 409 -18.45 9.74 9.37
C GLU A 409 -17.42 9.69 10.52
N THR A 410 -16.29 9.02 10.31
CA THR A 410 -15.23 8.91 11.31
C THR A 410 -14.29 10.11 11.24
N VAL A 411 -13.94 10.55 10.03
CA VAL A 411 -12.97 11.65 9.84
C VAL A 411 -13.62 13.02 9.96
N TRP A 412 -14.90 13.16 9.61
CA TRP A 412 -15.59 14.44 9.60
C TRP A 412 -15.64 15.13 10.97
N PRO A 413 -16.01 14.48 12.09
CA PRO A 413 -16.06 15.13 13.41
C PRO A 413 -14.70 15.66 13.90
N TRP A 414 -13.61 15.03 13.47
CA TRP A 414 -12.25 15.49 13.80
C TRP A 414 -11.84 16.69 12.93
N LEU A 415 -12.17 16.64 11.63
CA LEU A 415 -11.93 17.72 10.68
C LEU A 415 -12.77 18.96 10.99
N SER A 416 -14.07 18.80 11.29
CA SER A 416 -14.98 19.91 11.52
C SER A 416 -14.58 20.75 12.74
N ARG A 417 -14.12 20.11 13.82
CA ARG A 417 -13.58 20.79 15.01
C ARG A 417 -12.35 21.65 14.71
N ARG A 418 -11.57 21.26 13.70
CA ARG A 418 -10.34 21.96 13.27
C ARG A 418 -10.60 22.94 12.13
N ALA A 419 -11.71 22.79 11.43
CA ALA A 419 -12.13 23.70 10.39
C ALA A 419 -12.54 25.08 10.92
N GLU A 420 -12.76 25.23 12.24
CA GLU A 420 -12.97 26.52 12.90
C GLU A 420 -11.67 27.35 13.06
N GLN A 421 -10.56 26.89 12.48
CA GLN A 421 -9.26 27.59 12.45
C GLN A 421 -8.92 28.07 11.02
N PRO A 422 -7.98 29.01 10.86
CA PRO A 422 -7.48 29.43 9.55
C PRO A 422 -6.93 28.26 8.72
N LEU A 423 -7.03 28.38 7.39
CA LEU A 423 -6.67 27.29 6.46
C LEU A 423 -5.24 26.78 6.63
N GLY A 424 -4.28 27.66 6.94
CA GLY A 424 -2.89 27.26 7.16
C GLY A 424 -2.75 26.24 8.30
N ASP A 425 -3.48 26.43 9.39
CA ASP A 425 -3.44 25.55 10.57
C ASP A 425 -4.12 24.20 10.29
N LEU A 426 -5.23 24.22 9.54
CA LEU A 426 -5.89 22.98 9.10
C LEU A 426 -4.95 22.17 8.20
N ILE A 427 -4.27 22.81 7.25
CA ILE A 427 -3.40 22.12 6.29
C ILE A 427 -2.22 21.42 6.97
N ALA A 428 -1.63 22.05 8.00
CA ALA A 428 -0.54 21.45 8.76
C ALA A 428 -0.90 20.08 9.39
N LEU A 429 -2.19 19.81 9.60
CA LEU A 429 -2.70 18.59 10.23
C LEU A 429 -3.11 17.50 9.23
N ILE A 430 -3.20 17.81 7.93
CA ILE A 430 -3.69 16.90 6.89
C ILE A 430 -2.74 15.73 6.65
N GLU A 431 -1.45 15.99 6.49
CA GLU A 431 -0.47 14.93 6.22
C GLU A 431 -0.34 13.95 7.41
N PRO A 432 -0.22 14.41 8.68
CA PRO A 432 -0.31 13.52 9.84
C PRO A 432 -1.61 12.70 9.89
N ALA A 433 -2.74 13.31 9.53
CA ALA A 433 -4.04 12.64 9.47
C ALA A 433 -4.11 11.54 8.40
N ILE A 434 -3.58 11.79 7.21
CA ILE A 434 -3.48 10.80 6.12
C ILE A 434 -2.60 9.62 6.55
N GLN A 435 -1.47 9.90 7.18
CA GLN A 435 -0.57 8.87 7.70
C GLN A 435 -1.24 8.02 8.78
N ALA A 436 -2.03 8.64 9.67
CA ALA A 436 -2.81 7.93 10.68
C ALA A 436 -3.86 6.99 10.08
N ILE A 437 -4.55 7.38 8.99
CA ILE A 437 -5.47 6.48 8.30
C ILE A 437 -4.71 5.29 7.68
N GLY A 438 -3.55 5.56 7.09
CA GLY A 438 -2.67 4.53 6.52
C GLY A 438 -2.17 3.50 7.56
N LEU A 439 -1.94 3.93 8.80
CA LEU A 439 -1.55 3.06 9.91
C LEU A 439 -2.62 1.98 10.19
N TRP A 440 -3.89 2.36 10.20
CA TRP A 440 -5.00 1.46 10.56
C TRP A 440 -5.54 0.65 9.38
N ARG A 441 -5.24 1.04 8.14
CA ARG A 441 -5.62 0.32 6.91
C ARG A 441 -4.42 0.13 5.96
N PRO A 442 -3.48 -0.77 6.30
CA PRO A 442 -2.39 -1.13 5.40
C PRO A 442 -2.93 -1.99 4.25
N GLY A 443 -3.04 -1.44 3.04
CA GLY A 443 -3.37 -2.26 1.85
C GLY A 443 -4.17 -1.61 0.72
N GLY A 444 -4.70 -0.39 0.87
CA GLY A 444 -5.42 0.29 -0.21
C GLY A 444 -5.76 1.76 0.08
N LYS A 445 -5.81 2.59 -0.96
CA LYS A 445 -6.23 4.01 -0.89
C LYS A 445 -7.73 4.20 -1.20
N ASP A 446 -8.53 3.14 -1.04
CA ASP A 446 -9.97 3.14 -1.36
C ASP A 446 -10.78 4.05 -0.45
N TRP A 447 -10.21 4.46 0.69
CA TRP A 447 -10.76 5.46 1.62
C TRP A 447 -10.58 6.90 1.12
N LYS A 448 -9.69 7.13 0.14
CA LYS A 448 -9.31 8.46 -0.31
C LYS A 448 -10.51 9.28 -0.83
N PRO A 449 -11.48 8.73 -1.59
CA PRO A 449 -12.65 9.50 -2.02
C PRO A 449 -13.48 10.05 -0.85
N ALA A 450 -13.69 9.26 0.20
CA ALA A 450 -14.43 9.68 1.40
C ALA A 450 -13.66 10.76 2.17
N TRP A 451 -12.33 10.61 2.30
CA TRP A 451 -11.46 11.63 2.87
C TRP A 451 -11.52 12.95 2.09
N GLU A 452 -11.41 12.90 0.75
CA GLU A 452 -11.44 14.08 -0.10
C GLU A 452 -12.76 14.85 0.01
N VAL A 453 -13.91 14.15 0.17
CA VAL A 453 -15.21 14.81 0.38
C VAL A 453 -15.25 15.52 1.73
N SER A 454 -14.86 14.85 2.81
CA SER A 454 -14.82 15.47 4.15
C SER A 454 -13.81 16.60 4.23
N LEU A 455 -12.65 16.46 3.58
CA LEU A 455 -11.61 17.48 3.53
C LEU A 455 -12.05 18.71 2.72
N ALA A 456 -12.68 18.52 1.56
CA ALA A 456 -13.19 19.65 0.78
C ALA A 456 -14.20 20.49 1.58
N ARG A 457 -15.08 19.83 2.34
CA ARG A 457 -16.02 20.50 3.25
C ARG A 457 -15.31 21.21 4.41
N ALA A 458 -14.26 20.61 4.96
CA ALA A 458 -13.48 21.23 6.04
C ALA A 458 -12.68 22.45 5.57
N ILE A 459 -12.14 22.40 4.35
CA ILE A 459 -11.46 23.54 3.72
C ILE A 459 -12.48 24.67 3.46
N ASP A 460 -13.67 24.36 2.94
CA ASP A 460 -14.72 25.38 2.74
C ASP A 460 -15.08 26.11 4.04
N GLU A 461 -15.23 25.36 5.14
CA GLU A 461 -15.51 25.95 6.45
C GLU A 461 -14.31 26.76 6.98
N SER A 462 -13.10 26.23 6.87
CA SER A 462 -11.87 26.91 7.30
C SER A 462 -11.56 28.18 6.53
N LEU A 463 -11.95 28.27 5.26
CA LEU A 463 -11.88 29.50 4.50
C LEU A 463 -12.71 30.63 5.13
N ARG A 464 -13.86 30.32 5.75
CA ARG A 464 -14.71 31.34 6.42
C ARG A 464 -14.01 31.98 7.62
N HIS A 465 -13.09 31.25 8.26
CA HIS A 465 -12.29 31.71 9.39
C HIS A 465 -10.90 32.20 8.98
N THR A 466 -10.55 32.08 7.70
CA THR A 466 -9.26 32.51 7.17
C THR A 466 -9.25 34.04 7.01
N PRO A 467 -8.18 34.74 7.43
CA PRO A 467 -8.09 36.19 7.30
C PRO A 467 -8.31 36.66 5.87
N ASN A 468 -8.98 37.80 5.72
CA ASN A 468 -8.98 38.52 4.44
C ASN A 468 -7.66 39.30 4.29
N GLN A 469 -7.30 39.66 3.06
CA GLN A 469 -6.07 40.40 2.73
C GLN A 469 -4.77 39.60 2.95
N LEU A 470 -4.78 38.30 2.63
CA LEU A 470 -3.56 37.49 2.61
C LEU A 470 -2.63 37.90 1.45
N GLU A 471 -1.32 37.87 1.70
CA GLU A 471 -0.35 38.24 0.68
C GLU A 471 -0.37 37.26 -0.52
N PRO A 472 -0.12 37.72 -1.76
CA PRO A 472 -0.22 36.87 -2.95
C PRO A 472 0.68 35.63 -2.91
N GLU A 473 1.86 35.72 -2.29
CA GLU A 473 2.77 34.60 -2.10
C GLU A 473 2.19 33.51 -1.19
N GLU A 474 1.51 33.90 -0.11
CA GLU A 474 0.85 32.99 0.82
C GLU A 474 -0.32 32.30 0.13
N ILE A 475 -1.14 33.06 -0.60
CA ILE A 475 -2.24 32.53 -1.41
C ILE A 475 -1.72 31.54 -2.46
N ALA A 476 -0.64 31.86 -3.18
CA ALA A 476 -0.06 30.95 -4.17
C ALA A 476 0.41 29.62 -3.55
N SER A 477 1.00 29.68 -2.34
CA SER A 477 1.38 28.49 -1.58
C SER A 477 0.16 27.65 -1.19
N LEU A 478 -0.87 28.28 -0.63
CA LEU A 478 -2.11 27.61 -0.21
C LEU A 478 -2.86 26.99 -1.40
N LEU A 479 -2.95 27.70 -2.53
CA LEU A 479 -3.55 27.18 -3.77
C LEU A 479 -2.85 25.92 -4.27
N THR A 480 -1.52 25.90 -4.20
CA THR A 480 -0.70 24.75 -4.60
C THR A 480 -0.94 23.56 -3.65
N GLN A 481 -1.02 23.80 -2.35
CA GLN A 481 -1.31 22.76 -1.36
C GLN A 481 -2.72 22.19 -1.57
N VAL A 482 -3.75 23.03 -1.77
CA VAL A 482 -5.11 22.57 -2.07
C VAL A 482 -5.15 21.70 -3.33
N ALA A 483 -4.43 22.09 -4.39
CA ALA A 483 -4.33 21.31 -5.63
C ALA A 483 -3.63 19.94 -5.44
N GLN A 484 -2.70 19.84 -4.50
CA GLN A 484 -2.01 18.57 -4.20
C GLN A 484 -2.87 17.61 -3.38
N MET A 485 -3.74 18.13 -2.53
CA MET A 485 -4.54 17.34 -1.59
C MET A 485 -5.86 16.84 -2.17
N LEU A 486 -6.44 17.57 -3.13
CA LEU A 486 -7.76 17.28 -3.71
C LEU A 486 -7.70 17.11 -5.23
N PRO A 487 -8.61 16.30 -5.82
CA PRO A 487 -8.75 16.23 -7.26
C PRO A 487 -9.28 17.55 -7.83
N ALA A 488 -9.02 17.80 -9.12
CA ALA A 488 -9.24 19.11 -9.75
C ALA A 488 -10.71 19.59 -9.69
N ASP A 489 -11.67 18.69 -9.75
CA ASP A 489 -13.11 18.97 -9.66
C ASP A 489 -13.52 19.52 -8.28
N LYS A 490 -12.92 19.00 -7.21
CA LYS A 490 -13.15 19.46 -5.83
C LYS A 490 -12.28 20.66 -5.46
N ALA A 491 -11.06 20.74 -5.99
CA ALA A 491 -10.13 21.83 -5.71
C ALA A 491 -10.56 23.15 -6.37
N ALA A 492 -11.06 23.12 -7.60
CA ALA A 492 -11.40 24.33 -8.37
C ALA A 492 -12.33 25.33 -7.64
N PRO A 493 -13.48 24.92 -7.05
CA PRO A 493 -14.34 25.86 -6.32
C PRO A 493 -13.67 26.44 -5.07
N LEU A 494 -12.88 25.63 -4.36
CA LEU A 494 -12.15 26.07 -3.15
C LEU A 494 -11.01 27.02 -3.48
N GLN A 495 -10.31 26.80 -4.60
CA GLN A 495 -9.30 27.72 -5.11
C GLN A 495 -9.91 29.07 -5.51
N ALA A 496 -11.09 29.06 -6.14
CA ALA A 496 -11.82 30.28 -6.46
C ALA A 496 -12.25 31.04 -5.20
N ALA A 497 -12.73 30.33 -4.17
CA ALA A 497 -13.07 30.92 -2.88
C ALA A 497 -11.83 31.51 -2.18
N LEU A 498 -10.71 30.78 -2.14
CA LEU A 498 -9.46 31.24 -1.54
C LEU A 498 -8.92 32.51 -2.21
N LEU A 499 -9.09 32.68 -3.52
CA LEU A 499 -8.70 33.91 -4.21
C LEU A 499 -9.42 35.16 -3.68
N LEU A 500 -10.65 35.04 -3.14
CA LEU A 500 -11.39 36.17 -2.57
C LEU A 500 -10.77 36.68 -1.26
N HIS A 501 -9.92 35.87 -0.60
CA HIS A 501 -9.18 36.27 0.60
C HIS A 501 -7.85 36.97 0.28
N ALA A 502 -7.43 36.99 -0.98
CA ALA A 502 -6.16 37.59 -1.38
C ALA A 502 -6.20 39.14 -1.27
N ALA A 503 -5.09 39.73 -0.85
CA ALA A 503 -4.86 41.16 -0.94
C ALA A 503 -4.70 41.60 -2.41
N PRO A 504 -5.03 42.86 -2.76
CA PRO A 504 -4.80 43.39 -4.09
C PRO A 504 -3.33 43.30 -4.50
N ILE A 505 -3.08 42.69 -5.66
CA ILE A 505 -1.77 42.44 -6.23
C ILE A 505 -1.22 43.72 -6.84
N ARG A 506 -0.08 44.18 -6.31
CA ARG A 506 0.56 45.45 -6.71
C ARG A 506 1.75 45.26 -7.66
N ALA A 507 2.34 44.07 -7.68
CA ALA A 507 3.57 43.77 -8.41
C ALA A 507 3.38 42.67 -9.46
N LEU A 508 4.07 42.83 -10.60
CA LEU A 508 4.09 41.86 -11.69
C LEU A 508 4.65 40.49 -11.25
N GLU A 509 5.66 40.49 -10.38
CA GLU A 509 6.28 39.26 -9.88
C GLU A 509 5.32 38.44 -9.02
N SER A 510 4.59 39.10 -8.12
CA SER A 510 3.57 38.46 -7.28
C SER A 510 2.41 37.92 -8.13
N LEU A 511 1.98 38.65 -9.17
CA LEU A 511 1.00 38.13 -10.13
C LEU A 511 1.52 36.90 -10.88
N ALA A 512 2.79 36.91 -11.31
CA ALA A 512 3.40 35.78 -12.00
C ALA A 512 3.45 34.52 -11.12
N LYS A 513 3.81 34.67 -9.84
CA LYS A 513 3.78 33.58 -8.85
C LYS A 513 2.37 33.05 -8.65
N LEU A 514 1.39 33.93 -8.44
CA LEU A 514 -0.01 33.54 -8.31
C LEU A 514 -0.50 32.79 -9.55
N ARG A 515 -0.17 33.29 -10.75
CA ARG A 515 -0.53 32.66 -12.01
C ARG A 515 0.04 31.25 -12.14
N SER A 516 1.26 31.02 -11.65
CA SER A 516 1.91 29.71 -11.69
C SER A 516 1.24 28.67 -10.78
N ALA A 517 0.55 29.11 -9.72
CA ALA A 517 -0.17 28.24 -8.79
C ALA A 517 -1.60 27.88 -9.24
N LEU A 518 -2.11 28.53 -10.29
CA LEU A 518 -3.49 28.40 -10.77
C LEU A 518 -3.54 27.73 -12.16
N PRO A 519 -4.55 26.90 -12.46
CA PRO A 519 -4.77 26.35 -13.80
C PRO A 519 -4.90 27.45 -14.87
N SER A 520 -4.35 27.23 -16.06
CA SER A 520 -4.31 28.24 -17.14
C SER A 520 -5.68 28.77 -17.59
N THR A 521 -6.76 28.05 -17.28
CA THR A 521 -8.15 28.43 -17.56
C THR A 521 -8.80 29.27 -16.47
N THR A 522 -8.27 29.27 -15.24
CA THR A 522 -8.87 30.00 -14.11
C THR A 522 -8.67 31.49 -14.28
N ALA A 523 -9.78 32.23 -14.32
CA ALA A 523 -9.77 33.68 -14.41
C ALA A 523 -9.38 34.30 -13.07
N ILE A 524 -8.43 35.24 -13.10
CA ILE A 524 -8.07 36.03 -11.92
C ILE A 524 -9.13 37.13 -11.76
N PRO A 525 -9.78 37.25 -10.58
CA PRO A 525 -10.76 38.31 -10.32
C PRO A 525 -10.17 39.70 -10.54
N GLU A 526 -10.95 40.61 -11.13
CA GLU A 526 -10.49 41.97 -11.44
C GLU A 526 -10.17 42.76 -10.16
N GLU A 527 -10.87 42.46 -9.07
CA GLU A 527 -10.73 43.09 -7.75
C GLU A 527 -9.33 42.89 -7.16
N LEU A 528 -8.65 41.80 -7.53
CA LEU A 528 -7.28 41.53 -7.11
C LEU A 528 -6.24 42.33 -7.90
N LEU A 529 -6.60 42.91 -9.05
CA LEU A 529 -5.66 43.65 -9.89
C LEU A 529 -5.65 45.12 -9.46
N SER A 530 -4.68 45.48 -8.63
CA SER A 530 -4.61 46.82 -8.03
C SER A 530 -4.42 47.93 -9.06
N ILE A 531 -4.74 49.16 -8.67
CA ILE A 531 -4.57 50.36 -9.52
C ILE A 531 -3.09 50.57 -9.86
N GLU A 532 -2.18 50.27 -8.93
CA GLU A 532 -0.74 50.35 -9.12
C GLU A 532 -0.26 49.40 -10.22
N LEU A 533 -0.73 48.14 -10.20
CA LEU A 533 -0.40 47.16 -11.22
C LEU A 533 -0.93 47.56 -12.60
N ARG A 534 -2.18 48.06 -12.65
CA ARG A 534 -2.79 48.61 -13.88
C ARG A 534 -1.96 49.77 -14.44
N ARG A 535 -1.43 50.64 -13.58
CA ARG A 535 -0.56 51.75 -13.95
C ARG A 535 0.75 51.26 -14.57
N VAL A 536 1.41 50.27 -13.95
CA VAL A 536 2.65 49.67 -14.49
C VAL A 536 2.44 49.11 -15.89
N TRP A 537 1.33 48.39 -16.12
CA TRP A 537 1.00 47.90 -17.47
C TRP A 537 0.76 49.04 -18.47
N LEU A 538 0.05 50.10 -18.08
CA LEU A 538 -0.16 51.26 -18.94
C LEU A 538 1.16 51.96 -19.30
N GLU A 539 2.05 52.16 -18.33
CA GLU A 539 3.38 52.72 -18.55
C GLU A 539 4.16 51.86 -19.55
N HIS A 540 4.20 50.54 -19.35
CA HIS A 540 4.84 49.62 -20.30
C HIS A 540 4.23 49.68 -21.70
N ALA A 541 2.90 49.78 -21.81
CA ALA A 541 2.21 49.90 -23.09
C ALA A 541 2.61 51.18 -23.83
N LEU A 542 2.59 52.33 -23.13
CA LEU A 542 2.95 53.64 -23.67
C LEU A 542 4.42 53.74 -24.05
N GLU A 543 5.30 53.12 -23.26
CA GLU A 543 6.74 53.04 -23.52
C GLU A 543 7.10 51.99 -24.60
N ARG A 544 6.10 51.27 -25.13
CA ARG A 544 6.27 50.22 -26.16
C ARG A 544 7.15 49.06 -25.67
N LYS A 545 7.12 48.78 -24.36
CA LYS A 545 7.77 47.60 -23.74
C LYS A 545 6.91 46.35 -23.94
N ASP A 546 7.51 45.19 -23.71
CA ASP A 546 6.80 43.92 -23.71
C ASP A 546 5.79 43.83 -22.54
N LEU A 547 4.58 43.33 -22.82
CA LEU A 547 3.48 43.28 -21.86
C LEU A 547 3.21 41.84 -21.41
N LYS A 548 3.57 41.56 -20.16
CA LYS A 548 3.22 40.31 -19.49
C LYS A 548 2.01 40.54 -18.59
N LEU A 549 0.84 40.09 -19.07
CA LEU A 549 -0.44 40.31 -18.39
C LEU A 549 -0.82 39.16 -17.45
N TYR A 550 -0.29 37.96 -17.65
CA TYR A 550 -0.55 36.80 -16.79
C TYR A 550 -2.05 36.47 -16.62
N GLY A 551 -2.82 36.51 -17.71
CA GLY A 551 -4.25 36.19 -17.73
C GLY A 551 -4.59 34.70 -17.62
N PRO A 552 -5.87 34.31 -17.76
CA PRO A 552 -6.99 35.17 -18.16
C PRO A 552 -7.51 36.07 -17.02
N HIS A 553 -7.89 37.31 -17.36
CA HIS A 553 -8.62 38.25 -16.48
C HIS A 553 -9.30 39.34 -17.32
N ALA A 554 -10.28 40.06 -16.75
CA ALA A 554 -11.10 41.04 -17.48
C ALA A 554 -10.28 42.19 -18.13
N ILE A 555 -9.21 42.63 -17.47
CA ILE A 555 -8.34 43.73 -17.94
C ILE A 555 -7.48 43.37 -19.17
N GLN A 556 -7.36 42.09 -19.51
CA GLN A 556 -6.42 41.63 -20.53
C GLN A 556 -6.72 42.22 -21.91
N GLN A 557 -7.99 42.16 -22.34
CA GLN A 557 -8.40 42.69 -23.64
C GLN A 557 -8.28 44.22 -23.71
N PRO A 558 -8.78 45.01 -22.73
CA PRO A 558 -8.54 46.45 -22.68
C PRO A 558 -7.07 46.85 -22.83
N MET A 559 -6.16 46.13 -22.16
CA MET A 559 -4.73 46.43 -22.21
C MET A 559 -4.11 46.11 -23.59
N GLN A 560 -4.54 45.02 -24.23
CA GLN A 560 -4.12 44.67 -25.58
C GLN A 560 -4.61 45.68 -26.63
N ASP A 561 -5.85 46.16 -26.50
CA ASP A 561 -6.39 47.20 -27.38
C ASP A 561 -5.59 48.50 -27.27
N ILE A 562 -5.22 48.89 -26.04
CA ILE A 562 -4.36 50.05 -25.78
C ILE A 562 -2.97 49.86 -26.38
N GLN A 563 -2.32 48.72 -26.12
CA GLN A 563 -0.98 48.44 -26.67
C GLN A 563 -0.99 48.51 -28.19
N LYS A 564 -1.98 47.91 -28.83
CA LYS A 564 -2.14 47.94 -30.29
C LYS A 564 -2.32 49.36 -30.80
N ALA A 565 -3.19 50.16 -30.15
CA ALA A 565 -3.41 51.54 -30.53
C ALA A 565 -2.15 52.40 -30.41
N VAL A 566 -1.37 52.24 -29.32
CA VAL A 566 -0.07 52.92 -29.14
C VAL A 566 0.87 52.55 -30.30
N GLN A 567 1.01 51.25 -30.59
CA GLN A 567 1.87 50.77 -31.67
C GLN A 567 1.44 51.31 -33.04
N ASP A 568 0.13 51.33 -33.32
CA ASP A 568 -0.43 51.85 -34.56
C ASP A 568 -0.15 53.35 -34.72
N VAL A 569 -0.34 54.14 -33.66
CA VAL A 569 -0.04 55.58 -33.64
C VAL A 569 1.44 55.83 -33.95
N TYR A 570 2.36 55.18 -33.23
CA TYR A 570 3.79 55.39 -33.47
C TYR A 570 4.27 54.84 -34.81
N ARG A 571 3.66 53.77 -35.34
CA ARG A 571 4.01 53.19 -36.64
C ARG A 571 3.50 54.04 -37.80
N SER A 572 2.27 54.56 -37.71
CA SER A 572 1.59 55.20 -38.83
C SER A 572 1.72 56.71 -38.86
N ILE A 573 1.90 57.36 -37.71
CA ILE A 573 2.13 58.82 -37.59
C ILE A 573 3.62 59.09 -37.37
N GLY A 574 4.23 58.37 -36.42
CA GLY A 574 5.64 58.53 -36.06
C GLY A 574 5.88 59.54 -34.94
N GLU A 575 6.92 59.29 -34.15
CA GLU A 575 7.25 60.08 -32.96
C GLU A 575 7.55 61.55 -33.26
N GLN A 576 8.24 61.83 -34.38
CA GLN A 576 8.56 63.20 -34.80
C GLN A 576 7.31 63.98 -35.19
N ALA A 577 6.33 63.33 -35.84
CA ALA A 577 5.08 63.98 -36.24
C ALA A 577 4.21 64.32 -35.02
N LEU A 578 4.16 63.44 -34.02
CA LEU A 578 3.45 63.71 -32.77
C LEU A 578 4.09 64.87 -32.00
N LYS A 579 5.44 64.89 -31.87
CA LYS A 579 6.16 65.99 -31.20
C LYS A 579 6.00 67.32 -31.94
N ALA A 580 6.04 67.31 -33.28
CA ALA A 580 5.82 68.51 -34.08
C ALA A 580 4.40 69.05 -33.91
N ALA A 581 3.38 68.17 -33.90
CA ALA A 581 2.00 68.57 -33.69
C ALA A 581 1.79 69.22 -32.31
N GLY A 582 2.46 68.73 -31.27
CA GLY A 582 2.46 69.38 -29.95
C GLY A 582 3.03 70.80 -29.95
N ASN A 583 3.86 71.15 -30.93
CA ASN A 583 4.39 72.50 -31.15
C ASN A 583 3.63 73.29 -32.22
N GLY A 584 2.47 72.79 -32.69
CA GLY A 584 1.68 73.42 -33.75
C GLY A 584 2.30 73.34 -35.15
N GLN A 585 3.19 72.37 -35.39
CA GLN A 585 3.85 72.17 -36.69
C GLN A 585 3.46 70.81 -37.31
N MET A 586 3.23 70.78 -38.63
CA MET A 586 2.90 69.55 -39.33
C MET A 586 4.15 68.89 -39.90
N TYR A 587 4.45 67.67 -39.47
CA TYR A 587 5.56 66.88 -40.01
C TYR A 587 5.03 65.63 -40.70
N VAL A 588 5.31 65.53 -42.01
CA VAL A 588 4.64 64.59 -42.91
C VAL A 588 5.52 63.42 -43.36
N ARG A 589 6.83 63.47 -43.13
CA ARG A 589 7.78 62.46 -43.66
C ARG A 589 7.49 61.06 -43.13
N THR A 590 7.16 60.94 -41.85
CA THR A 590 6.89 59.64 -41.18
C THR A 590 5.48 59.11 -41.36
N LEU A 591 4.60 59.88 -42.02
CA LEU A 591 3.20 59.50 -42.18
C LEU A 591 3.03 58.35 -43.16
N THR A 592 2.07 57.49 -42.84
CA THR A 592 1.56 56.43 -43.72
C THR A 592 0.09 56.69 -44.05
N PRO A 593 -0.45 56.05 -45.10
CA PRO A 593 -1.89 56.17 -45.43
C PRO A 593 -2.82 55.72 -44.29
N HIS A 594 -2.35 54.86 -43.37
CA HIS A 594 -3.12 54.36 -42.24
C HIS A 594 -3.14 55.29 -41.02
N ALA A 595 -2.54 56.48 -41.09
CA ALA A 595 -2.42 57.38 -39.94
C ALA A 595 -3.78 57.78 -39.34
N LEU A 596 -4.80 58.07 -40.17
CA LEU A 596 -6.14 58.37 -39.66
C LEU A 596 -6.85 57.14 -39.06
N ASP A 597 -6.57 55.93 -39.58
CA ASP A 597 -7.07 54.69 -38.97
C ASP A 597 -6.41 54.42 -37.61
N ALA A 598 -5.14 54.77 -37.45
CA ALA A 598 -4.44 54.72 -36.17
C ALA A 598 -5.10 55.68 -35.15
N VAL A 599 -5.48 56.90 -35.55
CA VAL A 599 -6.25 57.82 -34.68
C VAL A 599 -7.60 57.24 -34.30
N ARG A 600 -8.34 56.65 -35.25
CA ARG A 600 -9.62 56.00 -34.94
C ARG A 600 -9.44 54.85 -33.94
N THR A 601 -8.36 54.08 -34.09
CA THR A 601 -8.00 52.99 -33.17
C THR A 601 -7.62 53.53 -31.80
N TRP A 602 -6.86 54.63 -31.74
CA TRP A 602 -6.54 55.37 -30.52
C TRP A 602 -7.79 55.84 -29.75
N ARG A 603 -8.72 56.52 -30.44
CA ARG A 603 -9.97 56.97 -29.83
C ARG A 603 -10.84 55.83 -29.32
N LYS A 604 -10.84 54.67 -29.99
CA LYS A 604 -11.50 53.46 -29.48
C LYS A 604 -10.80 52.94 -28.22
N ALA A 605 -9.48 52.90 -28.22
CA ALA A 605 -8.70 52.49 -27.04
C ALA A 605 -8.86 53.43 -25.85
N ALA A 606 -9.26 54.70 -26.07
CA ALA A 606 -9.63 55.59 -24.98
C ALA A 606 -10.79 55.01 -24.14
N LEU A 607 -11.79 54.35 -24.74
CA LEU A 607 -12.84 53.67 -23.99
C LEU A 607 -12.27 52.56 -23.09
N SER A 608 -11.34 51.77 -23.62
CA SER A 608 -10.61 50.76 -22.87
C SER A 608 -9.78 51.38 -21.73
N PHE A 609 -9.13 52.52 -21.95
CA PHE A 609 -8.39 53.24 -20.91
C PHE A 609 -9.31 53.70 -19.76
N HIS A 610 -10.45 54.32 -20.07
CA HIS A 610 -11.40 54.76 -19.04
C HIS A 610 -11.94 53.59 -18.21
N SER A 611 -12.10 52.40 -18.81
CA SER A 611 -12.54 51.19 -18.09
C SER A 611 -11.55 50.75 -17.00
N LEU A 612 -10.26 51.10 -17.13
CA LEU A 612 -9.22 50.73 -16.16
C LEU A 612 -9.29 51.56 -14.87
N LYS A 613 -10.00 52.70 -14.89
CA LYS A 613 -10.13 53.65 -13.77
C LYS A 613 -8.78 54.14 -13.23
N VAL A 614 -7.82 54.35 -14.13
CA VAL A 614 -6.48 54.87 -13.82
C VAL A 614 -6.32 56.26 -14.42
N SER A 615 -5.65 57.17 -13.68
CA SER A 615 -5.15 58.43 -14.23
C SER A 615 -3.64 58.32 -14.43
N LEU A 616 -3.16 58.70 -15.62
CA LEU A 616 -1.76 58.63 -15.99
C LEU A 616 -1.41 59.83 -16.90
N PRO A 617 -0.60 60.80 -16.44
CA PRO A 617 -0.28 62.01 -17.21
C PRO A 617 0.37 61.72 -18.58
N LEU A 618 1.08 60.59 -18.70
CA LEU A 618 1.67 60.16 -19.98
C LEU A 618 0.59 59.84 -21.03
N TRP A 619 -0.56 59.29 -20.61
CA TRP A 619 -1.68 59.04 -21.51
C TRP A 619 -2.27 60.36 -22.00
N ASP A 620 -2.53 61.29 -21.08
CA ASP A 620 -3.12 62.60 -21.40
C ASP A 620 -2.23 63.38 -22.38
N ALA A 621 -0.92 63.43 -22.12
CA ALA A 621 0.05 64.08 -23.01
C ALA A 621 0.08 63.44 -24.40
N LEU A 622 0.03 62.10 -24.50
CA LEU A 622 0.00 61.43 -25.80
C LEU A 622 -1.34 61.66 -26.51
N ASN A 623 -2.45 61.63 -25.77
CA ASN A 623 -3.77 61.91 -26.31
C ASN A 623 -3.84 63.31 -26.90
N ASP A 624 -3.33 64.31 -26.19
CA ASP A 624 -3.29 65.70 -26.67
C ASP A 624 -2.45 65.84 -27.95
N MET A 625 -1.30 65.14 -28.03
CA MET A 625 -0.48 65.11 -29.25
C MET A 625 -1.21 64.43 -30.42
N VAL A 626 -1.89 63.31 -30.19
CA VAL A 626 -2.63 62.57 -31.23
C VAL A 626 -3.82 63.38 -31.74
N GLU A 627 -4.56 64.01 -30.85
CA GLU A 627 -5.73 64.83 -31.21
C GLU A 627 -5.31 66.13 -31.91
N SER A 628 -4.26 66.80 -31.43
CA SER A 628 -3.68 67.97 -32.10
C SER A 628 -3.20 67.61 -33.50
N TRP A 629 -2.49 66.48 -33.64
CA TRP A 629 -2.07 65.97 -34.95
C TRP A 629 -3.26 65.72 -35.87
N ASN A 630 -4.35 65.10 -35.37
CA ASN A 630 -5.53 64.83 -36.17
C ASN A 630 -6.21 66.11 -36.67
N VAL A 631 -6.33 67.15 -35.85
CA VAL A 631 -6.88 68.45 -36.27
C VAL A 631 -6.01 69.05 -37.38
N MET A 632 -4.71 69.11 -37.17
CA MET A 632 -3.77 69.64 -38.17
C MET A 632 -3.79 68.84 -39.47
N ALA A 633 -3.88 67.51 -39.39
CA ALA A 633 -3.98 66.66 -40.57
C ALA A 633 -5.25 66.95 -41.38
N GLN A 634 -6.38 67.22 -40.72
CA GLN A 634 -7.64 67.57 -41.41
C GLN A 634 -7.60 68.97 -42.04
N GLU A 635 -6.86 69.90 -41.44
CA GLU A 635 -6.73 71.28 -41.94
C GLU A 635 -5.69 71.42 -43.07
N GLN A 636 -4.57 70.70 -42.97
CA GLN A 636 -3.39 70.92 -43.81
C GLN A 636 -3.14 69.85 -44.86
N LEU A 637 -3.80 68.69 -44.80
CA LEU A 637 -3.63 67.60 -45.78
C LEU A 637 -4.91 67.36 -46.59
N ALA A 638 -4.73 66.71 -47.73
CA ALA A 638 -5.83 66.33 -48.59
C ALA A 638 -6.72 65.28 -47.91
N PRO A 639 -8.04 65.28 -48.18
CA PRO A 639 -8.92 64.20 -47.78
C PRO A 639 -8.48 62.86 -48.42
N ILE A 640 -8.84 61.76 -47.77
CA ILE A 640 -8.54 60.40 -48.28
C ILE A 640 -9.49 60.04 -49.42
N GLU A 641 -8.92 59.64 -50.56
CA GLU A 641 -9.59 59.12 -51.75
C GLU A 641 -9.53 57.58 -51.71
N ILE A 642 -10.67 56.93 -51.44
CA ILE A 642 -10.73 55.47 -51.28
C ILE A 642 -10.65 54.78 -52.64
N GLY A 643 -9.73 53.83 -52.78
CA GLY A 643 -9.61 53.00 -53.99
C GLY A 643 -8.93 53.69 -55.18
N GLN A 644 -8.38 54.87 -54.97
CA GLN A 644 -7.60 55.60 -55.97
C GLN A 644 -6.21 55.95 -55.44
N ARG A 645 -5.20 55.82 -56.30
CA ARG A 645 -3.84 56.24 -56.05
C ARG A 645 -3.62 57.62 -56.66
N ILE A 646 -3.02 58.54 -55.92
CA ILE A 646 -2.73 59.90 -56.38
C ILE A 646 -1.38 59.90 -57.10
N ALA A 647 -1.37 60.31 -58.37
CA ALA A 647 -0.15 60.48 -59.14
C ALA A 647 0.15 61.96 -59.36
N VAL A 648 1.17 62.48 -58.68
CA VAL A 648 1.61 63.88 -58.83
C VAL A 648 2.67 63.96 -59.93
N LEU A 649 2.36 64.72 -60.98
CA LEU A 649 3.16 64.79 -62.21
C LEU A 649 4.08 66.01 -62.20
N ASP A 650 5.36 65.78 -62.44
CA ASP A 650 6.38 66.81 -62.61
C ASP A 650 6.47 67.32 -64.07
N THR A 651 7.01 68.53 -64.26
CA THR A 651 7.23 69.17 -65.57
C THR A 651 8.02 68.27 -66.52
N CYS A 652 9.11 67.67 -66.05
CA CYS A 652 9.95 66.83 -66.92
C CYS A 652 9.27 65.51 -67.33
N ALA A 653 8.40 64.96 -66.48
CA ALA A 653 7.63 63.76 -66.81
C ALA A 653 6.59 64.05 -67.91
N LEU A 654 5.92 65.20 -67.82
CA LEU A 654 4.96 65.65 -68.83
C LEU A 654 5.63 66.01 -70.16
N MET A 655 6.81 66.63 -70.13
CA MET A 655 7.57 66.96 -71.34
C MET A 655 8.11 65.73 -72.07
N GLU A 656 8.53 64.70 -71.33
CA GLU A 656 9.08 63.48 -71.94
C GLU A 656 7.99 62.54 -72.43
N HIS A 657 6.90 62.39 -71.68
CA HIS A 657 5.77 61.55 -72.06
C HIS A 657 4.41 62.27 -71.84
N PRO A 658 4.02 63.21 -72.72
CA PRO A 658 2.68 63.84 -72.68
C PRO A 658 1.51 62.83 -72.78
N GLU A 659 1.81 61.66 -73.34
CA GLU A 659 0.89 60.53 -73.50
C GLU A 659 0.44 59.90 -72.19
N LEU A 660 1.12 60.20 -71.06
CA LEU A 660 0.71 59.79 -69.72
C LEU A 660 -0.74 60.18 -69.38
N LEU A 661 -1.23 61.25 -70.00
CA LEU A 661 -2.57 61.79 -69.82
C LEU A 661 -3.64 61.03 -70.63
N LYS A 662 -3.26 60.15 -71.58
CA LYS A 662 -4.18 59.44 -72.49
C LYS A 662 -4.76 58.11 -71.95
N GLY A 663 -4.56 57.77 -70.67
CA GLY A 663 -5.02 56.49 -70.09
C GLY A 663 -6.44 56.50 -69.51
N GLN A 664 -7.14 55.35 -69.59
CA GLN A 664 -8.47 55.11 -68.97
C GLN A 664 -8.40 54.30 -67.67
N SER A 665 -7.24 54.15 -67.02
CA SER A 665 -7.21 53.46 -65.73
C SER A 665 -7.99 54.29 -64.70
N THR A 666 -9.07 53.71 -64.16
CA THR A 666 -9.95 54.34 -63.16
C THR A 666 -9.35 54.36 -61.75
N SER A 667 -8.15 53.81 -61.60
CA SER A 667 -7.47 53.58 -60.32
C SER A 667 -6.51 54.69 -59.91
N ASP A 668 -6.14 55.60 -60.81
CA ASP A 668 -5.18 56.68 -60.53
C ASP A 668 -5.80 58.06 -60.77
N THR A 669 -5.76 58.94 -59.77
CA THR A 669 -6.09 60.37 -59.89
C THR A 669 -4.83 61.14 -60.28
N LEU A 670 -4.82 61.75 -61.46
CA LEU A 670 -3.68 62.54 -61.93
C LEU A 670 -3.76 63.97 -61.38
N VAL A 671 -2.73 64.36 -60.64
CA VAL A 671 -2.57 65.70 -60.07
C VAL A 671 -1.43 66.43 -60.78
N VAL A 672 -1.73 67.61 -61.31
CA VAL A 672 -0.74 68.50 -61.94
C VAL A 672 -0.59 69.74 -61.05
N PRO A 673 0.55 69.89 -60.34
CA PRO A 673 0.81 71.09 -59.55
C PRO A 673 0.72 72.36 -60.40
N ARG A 674 0.15 73.45 -59.86
CA ARG A 674 0.06 74.73 -60.58
C ARG A 674 1.44 75.28 -60.94
N ARG A 675 2.46 74.98 -60.13
CA ARG A 675 3.86 75.29 -60.43
C ARG A 675 4.32 74.71 -61.78
N VAL A 676 3.93 73.48 -62.09
CA VAL A 676 4.25 72.79 -63.35
C VAL A 676 3.64 73.51 -64.55
N LEU A 677 2.43 74.04 -64.42
CA LEU A 677 1.80 74.84 -65.49
C LEU A 677 2.62 76.11 -65.77
N GLY A 678 3.02 76.84 -64.71
CA GLY A 678 3.84 78.04 -64.86
C GLY A 678 5.23 77.76 -65.46
N GLU A 679 5.81 76.61 -65.14
CA GLU A 679 7.07 76.15 -65.74
C GLU A 679 6.90 75.81 -67.23
N LEU A 680 5.85 75.07 -67.59
CA LEU A 680 5.55 74.73 -68.99
C LEU A 680 5.27 75.98 -69.84
N ASP A 681 4.54 76.96 -69.30
CA ASP A 681 4.26 78.22 -69.98
C ASP A 681 5.53 79.02 -70.25
N GLY A 682 6.44 79.09 -69.28
CA GLY A 682 7.76 79.72 -69.47
C GLY A 682 8.63 79.01 -70.51
N LEU A 683 8.52 77.68 -70.60
CA LEU A 683 9.28 76.86 -71.54
C LEU A 683 8.71 76.90 -72.97
N LYS A 684 7.47 77.36 -73.17
CA LYS A 684 6.80 77.46 -74.48
C LYS A 684 7.53 78.40 -75.46
N SER A 685 8.24 79.38 -74.92
CA SER A 685 9.08 80.36 -75.63
C SER A 685 10.58 80.18 -75.33
N SER A 686 11.01 78.98 -74.94
CA SER A 686 12.43 78.68 -74.71
C SER A 686 13.24 78.85 -76.00
N GLU A 687 14.48 79.31 -75.87
CA GLU A 687 15.44 79.38 -76.99
C GLU A 687 15.79 77.98 -77.54
N ASP A 688 15.64 76.94 -76.73
CA ASP A 688 15.76 75.55 -77.15
C ASP A 688 14.44 75.07 -77.78
N GLU A 689 14.39 75.06 -79.12
CA GLU A 689 13.19 74.66 -79.86
C GLU A 689 12.75 73.22 -79.53
N THR A 690 13.67 72.32 -79.17
CA THR A 690 13.30 70.95 -78.80
C THR A 690 12.52 70.92 -77.49
N ARG A 691 12.94 71.72 -76.50
CA ARG A 691 12.21 71.90 -75.24
C ARG A 691 10.91 72.66 -75.45
N ALA A 692 10.91 73.70 -76.29
CA ALA A 692 9.71 74.47 -76.60
C ALA A 692 8.63 73.61 -77.28
N VAL A 693 9.02 72.73 -78.21
CA VAL A 693 8.10 71.75 -78.84
C VAL A 693 7.55 70.77 -77.81
N LYS A 694 8.40 70.20 -76.94
CA LYS A 694 7.95 69.30 -75.86
C LYS A 694 7.00 69.98 -74.87
N ALA A 695 7.28 71.23 -74.48
CA ALA A 695 6.41 72.02 -73.60
C ALA A 695 5.06 72.35 -74.26
N ARG A 696 5.05 72.78 -75.53
CA ARG A 696 3.81 72.99 -76.31
C ARG A 696 3.00 71.69 -76.44
N ALA A 697 3.65 70.55 -76.63
CA ALA A 697 2.99 69.25 -76.70
C ALA A 697 2.36 68.86 -75.34
N ALA A 698 3.09 69.02 -74.24
CA ALA A 698 2.57 68.81 -72.89
C ALA A 698 1.34 69.69 -72.60
N ILE A 699 1.41 71.00 -72.91
CA ILE A 699 0.29 71.95 -72.74
C ILE A 699 -0.94 71.52 -73.56
N ARG A 700 -0.77 71.18 -74.86
CA ARG A 700 -1.88 70.68 -75.69
C ARG A 700 -2.55 69.45 -75.10
N HIS A 701 -1.76 68.54 -74.52
CA HIS A 701 -2.30 67.34 -73.88
C HIS A 701 -3.00 67.65 -72.56
N LEU A 702 -2.49 68.58 -71.75
CA LEU A 702 -3.16 69.07 -70.54
C LEU A 702 -4.52 69.70 -70.89
N ASP A 703 -4.57 70.57 -71.90
CA ASP A 703 -5.80 71.22 -72.35
C ASP A 703 -6.83 70.19 -72.84
N ALA A 704 -6.40 69.23 -73.66
CA ALA A 704 -7.25 68.19 -74.22
C ALA A 704 -7.84 67.23 -73.16
N HIS A 705 -7.21 67.10 -71.99
CA HIS A 705 -7.61 66.15 -70.94
C HIS A 705 -7.96 66.84 -69.61
N SER A 706 -8.13 68.16 -69.60
CA SER A 706 -8.36 69.00 -68.40
C SER A 706 -9.47 68.48 -67.48
N SER A 707 -10.56 67.94 -68.04
CA SER A 707 -11.68 67.35 -67.27
C SER A 707 -11.32 66.15 -66.38
N ARG A 708 -10.15 65.52 -66.61
CA ARG A 708 -9.66 64.34 -65.87
C ARG A 708 -8.45 64.64 -64.98
N LEU A 709 -8.02 65.90 -64.95
CA LEU A 709 -6.84 66.34 -64.21
C LEU A 709 -7.26 67.17 -63.02
N ARG A 710 -6.64 66.89 -61.87
CA ARG A 710 -6.75 67.74 -60.69
C ARG A 710 -5.58 68.70 -60.68
N HIS A 711 -5.87 69.99 -60.56
CA HIS A 711 -4.85 71.01 -60.36
C HIS A 711 -4.77 71.39 -58.88
N GLU A 712 -3.56 71.44 -58.34
CA GLU A 712 -3.34 71.71 -56.92
C GLU A 712 -2.25 72.78 -56.73
N THR A 713 -2.38 73.62 -55.71
CA THR A 713 -1.38 74.66 -55.39
C THR A 713 -0.21 74.08 -54.59
N ASP A 714 0.87 74.85 -54.49
CA ASP A 714 2.01 74.51 -53.63
C ASP A 714 1.64 74.69 -52.15
N HIS A 715 2.11 73.78 -51.29
CA HIS A 715 1.81 73.73 -49.86
C HIS A 715 3.10 73.87 -49.04
N ALA A 716 3.76 75.02 -49.15
CA ALA A 716 5.09 75.25 -48.59
C ALA A 716 5.21 74.98 -47.07
N ALA A 717 4.12 75.10 -46.31
CA ALA A 717 4.10 74.80 -44.88
C ALA A 717 4.35 73.32 -44.55
N LEU A 718 4.15 72.40 -45.51
CA LEU A 718 4.42 70.97 -45.35
C LEU A 718 5.87 70.60 -45.65
N LEU A 719 6.66 71.54 -46.16
CA LEU A 719 8.08 71.29 -46.44
C LEU A 719 8.89 71.24 -45.14
N PRO A 720 9.93 70.41 -45.11
CA PRO A 720 10.90 70.43 -44.02
C PRO A 720 11.53 71.82 -43.84
N PRO A 721 11.80 72.26 -42.61
CA PRO A 721 12.34 73.59 -42.34
C PRO A 721 13.71 73.83 -42.98
N GLU A 722 14.47 72.76 -43.24
CA GLU A 722 15.75 72.82 -43.96
C GLU A 722 15.62 73.07 -45.49
N TRP A 723 14.40 73.04 -46.05
CA TRP A 723 14.19 73.17 -47.50
C TRP A 723 13.68 74.56 -47.86
N ASP A 724 14.28 75.15 -48.90
CA ASP A 724 13.89 76.48 -49.39
C ASP A 724 12.58 76.41 -50.19
N ALA A 725 11.51 77.00 -49.65
CA ALA A 725 10.20 77.07 -50.28
C ALA A 725 10.19 77.90 -51.60
N ARG A 726 11.23 78.68 -51.88
CA ARG A 726 11.35 79.45 -53.13
C ARG A 726 11.85 78.59 -54.29
N GLN A 727 12.43 77.41 -54.02
CA GLN A 727 12.87 76.50 -55.07
C GLN A 727 11.66 75.85 -55.75
N PRO A 728 11.54 75.94 -57.09
CA PRO A 728 10.39 75.41 -57.84
C PRO A 728 10.13 73.92 -57.56
N ASP A 729 11.18 73.09 -57.60
CA ASP A 729 11.18 71.66 -57.24
C ASP A 729 10.50 71.37 -55.91
N HIS A 730 10.75 72.21 -54.90
CA HIS A 730 10.19 72.02 -53.57
C HIS A 730 8.70 72.37 -53.55
N GLY A 731 8.24 73.34 -54.35
CA GLY A 731 6.82 73.62 -54.56
C GLY A 731 6.07 72.40 -55.12
N ILE A 732 6.64 71.74 -56.13
CA ILE A 732 6.06 70.51 -56.72
C ILE A 732 6.02 69.38 -55.67
N LEU A 733 7.09 69.16 -54.92
CA LEU A 733 7.13 68.14 -53.87
C LEU A 733 6.16 68.44 -52.71
N SER A 734 5.96 69.71 -52.36
CA SER A 734 4.98 70.11 -51.35
C SER A 734 3.55 69.74 -51.75
N THR A 735 3.24 69.77 -53.05
CA THR A 735 1.96 69.29 -53.59
C THR A 735 1.81 67.79 -53.38
N ALA A 736 2.87 67.00 -53.56
CA ALA A 736 2.83 65.55 -53.26
C ALA A 736 2.70 65.25 -51.77
N LEU A 737 3.33 66.07 -50.91
CA LEU A 737 3.18 65.97 -49.46
C LEU A 737 1.77 66.31 -48.97
N PHE A 738 1.05 67.20 -49.64
CA PHE A 738 -0.35 67.49 -49.32
C PHE A 738 -1.23 66.23 -49.38
N PHE A 739 -0.96 65.33 -50.33
CA PHE A 739 -1.70 64.08 -50.46
C PHE A 739 -1.20 62.94 -49.58
N ARG A 740 -0.30 63.17 -48.62
CA ARG A 740 0.45 62.11 -47.92
C ARG A 740 -0.38 61.03 -47.23
N LEU A 741 -1.63 61.31 -46.87
CA LEU A 741 -2.56 60.32 -46.30
C LEU A 741 -3.18 59.38 -47.34
N ASN A 742 -2.96 59.64 -48.63
CA ASN A 742 -3.35 58.79 -49.74
C ASN A 742 -2.19 57.88 -50.18
N ASP A 743 -2.48 56.90 -51.02
CA ASP A 743 -1.42 56.24 -51.79
C ASP A 743 -0.89 57.22 -52.84
N VAL A 744 0.28 57.80 -52.61
CA VAL A 744 0.88 58.83 -53.49
C VAL A 744 2.06 58.25 -54.25
N VAL A 745 2.08 58.45 -55.56
CA VAL A 745 3.24 58.26 -56.42
C VAL A 745 3.66 59.58 -57.06
N PHE A 746 4.92 59.96 -56.86
CA PHE A 746 5.53 61.12 -57.48
C PHE A 746 6.21 60.72 -58.79
N VAL A 747 5.78 61.31 -59.90
CA VAL A 747 6.23 60.94 -61.24
C VAL A 747 7.13 62.04 -61.81
N SER A 748 8.43 61.75 -61.91
CA SER A 748 9.44 62.67 -62.43
C SER A 748 10.52 61.89 -63.16
N ASN A 749 11.05 62.43 -64.26
CA ASN A 749 12.21 61.87 -64.95
C ASN A 749 13.55 62.34 -64.36
N ASP A 750 13.55 63.37 -63.52
CA ASP A 750 14.73 63.86 -62.81
C ASP A 750 15.10 62.92 -61.65
N ILE A 751 16.29 62.32 -61.72
CA ILE A 751 16.82 61.41 -60.70
C ILE A 751 17.00 62.14 -59.36
N ASN A 752 17.49 63.38 -59.36
CA ASN A 752 17.72 64.15 -58.14
C ASN A 752 16.40 64.51 -57.47
N LEU A 753 15.39 64.89 -58.25
CA LEU A 753 14.06 65.21 -57.70
C LEU A 753 13.37 63.96 -57.15
N ARG A 754 13.50 62.80 -57.81
CA ARG A 754 13.02 61.52 -57.25
C ARG A 754 13.77 61.15 -55.97
N ASN A 755 15.09 61.32 -55.89
CA ASN A 755 15.84 61.06 -54.66
C ASN A 755 15.39 61.99 -53.52
N LYS A 756 15.15 63.27 -53.82
CA LYS A 756 14.54 64.23 -52.89
C LYS A 756 13.16 63.75 -52.41
N ALA A 757 12.28 63.35 -53.32
CA ALA A 757 10.95 62.82 -52.98
C ALA A 757 11.02 61.54 -52.11
N GLN A 758 11.91 60.60 -52.43
CA GLN A 758 12.14 59.41 -51.62
C GLN A 758 12.64 59.75 -50.22
N SER A 759 13.50 60.77 -50.07
CA SER A 759 13.96 61.24 -48.75
C SER A 759 12.83 61.83 -47.89
N LEU A 760 11.74 62.29 -48.52
CA LEU A 760 10.51 62.72 -47.87
C LEU A 760 9.52 61.56 -47.62
N GLY A 761 9.91 60.34 -47.94
CA GLY A 761 9.08 59.14 -47.78
C GLY A 761 8.07 58.88 -48.89
N LEU A 762 8.08 59.66 -49.98
CA LEU A 762 7.17 59.47 -51.12
C LEU A 762 7.61 58.31 -52.01
N ASN A 763 6.64 57.56 -52.54
CA ASN A 763 6.92 56.61 -53.61
C ASN A 763 7.20 57.38 -54.90
N THR A 764 8.18 56.96 -55.69
CA THR A 764 8.56 57.67 -56.91
C THR A 764 8.65 56.74 -58.10
N GLN A 765 8.29 57.22 -59.29
CA GLN A 765 8.50 56.52 -60.55
C GLN A 765 8.97 57.49 -61.63
N ASP A 766 9.71 57.00 -62.62
CA ASP A 766 9.87 57.73 -63.88
C ASP A 766 8.60 57.57 -64.74
N SER A 767 8.40 58.49 -65.67
CA SER A 767 7.25 58.50 -66.58
C SER A 767 7.10 57.21 -67.40
N SER A 768 8.19 56.56 -67.83
CA SER A 768 8.13 55.35 -68.63
C SER A 768 7.64 54.14 -67.80
N SER A 769 8.13 54.02 -66.57
CA SER A 769 7.71 53.01 -65.60
C SER A 769 6.26 53.23 -65.18
N PHE A 770 5.88 54.49 -64.93
CA PHE A 770 4.51 54.85 -64.59
C PHE A 770 3.55 54.53 -65.74
N ALA A 771 3.89 54.88 -66.98
CA ALA A 771 3.10 54.55 -68.18
C ALA A 771 2.86 53.04 -68.32
N ARG A 772 3.90 52.22 -68.13
CA ARG A 772 3.78 50.75 -68.17
C ARG A 772 2.89 50.21 -67.06
N SER A 773 3.00 50.78 -65.85
CA SER A 773 2.19 50.37 -64.70
C SER A 773 0.68 50.63 -64.90
N ARG A 774 0.31 51.57 -65.78
CA ARG A 774 -1.10 51.87 -66.13
C ARG A 774 -1.66 50.98 -67.24
N ILE A 775 -0.82 50.26 -68.00
CA ILE A 775 -1.23 49.43 -69.15
C ILE A 775 -1.46 47.97 -68.73
N VAL A 776 -0.82 47.51 -67.65
CA VAL A 776 -0.99 46.15 -67.13
C VAL A 776 -2.06 46.18 -66.03
N PRO A 777 -3.11 45.33 -66.08
CA PRO A 777 -4.03 45.18 -64.95
C PRO A 777 -3.23 44.65 -63.76
N THR A 778 -3.13 45.43 -62.68
CA THR A 778 -2.51 45.02 -61.43
C THR A 778 -3.36 43.94 -60.75
N ALA A 779 -3.16 42.68 -61.12
CA ALA A 779 -3.32 41.59 -60.17
C ALA A 779 -2.02 41.51 -59.36
N ALA A 780 -1.99 42.14 -58.18
CA ALA A 780 -0.88 42.00 -57.26
C ALA A 780 -1.39 41.82 -55.82
N THR A 781 -1.40 40.55 -55.40
CA THR A 781 -1.20 40.11 -54.03
C THR A 781 0.12 40.69 -53.46
N PRO A 782 0.25 40.86 -52.13
CA PRO A 782 1.40 41.57 -51.55
C PRO A 782 2.71 40.84 -51.76
N SER A 783 3.71 41.56 -52.28
CA SER A 783 5.08 41.08 -52.45
C SER A 783 5.70 40.74 -51.09
N THR A 784 5.98 39.46 -50.90
CA THR A 784 6.90 38.95 -49.89
C THR A 784 8.33 39.41 -50.22
N GLN A 785 9.09 39.76 -49.19
CA GLN A 785 10.48 40.22 -49.19
C GLN A 785 11.42 39.47 -50.17
N PRO A 786 12.47 40.13 -50.68
CA PRO A 786 13.53 39.42 -51.39
C PRO A 786 14.34 38.56 -50.41
N ARG A 787 14.23 37.23 -50.56
CA ARG A 787 15.13 36.25 -49.94
C ARG A 787 16.57 36.54 -50.36
N ILE A 788 17.39 36.94 -49.40
CA ILE A 788 18.85 36.88 -49.47
C ILE A 788 19.24 35.43 -49.79
N ARG A 789 19.88 35.23 -50.94
CA ARG A 789 20.56 33.97 -51.29
C ARG A 789 21.83 33.87 -50.44
N ASP A 790 21.76 33.04 -49.40
CA ASP A 790 22.94 32.57 -48.68
C ASP A 790 23.89 31.83 -49.62
N LYS A 791 25.07 32.43 -49.85
CA LYS A 791 26.25 31.74 -50.35
C LYS A 791 26.83 30.88 -49.22
N ARG A 792 26.44 29.60 -49.15
CA ARG A 792 27.21 28.60 -48.39
C ARG A 792 28.59 28.42 -49.01
N LYS A 793 29.60 28.97 -48.36
CA LYS A 793 31.02 28.59 -48.51
C LYS A 793 31.16 27.09 -48.22
N LYS A 794 31.64 26.34 -49.22
CA LYS A 794 32.37 25.09 -49.03
C LYS A 794 33.81 25.43 -48.61
N GLN A 795 34.19 25.07 -47.39
CA GLN A 795 35.55 24.65 -47.00
C GLN A 795 35.34 23.31 -46.26
N ARG A 796 35.66 22.19 -46.93
CA ARG A 796 36.92 21.44 -46.90
C ARG A 796 37.22 20.84 -45.53
N LYS A 797 37.16 19.49 -45.54
CA LYS A 797 37.90 18.48 -44.76
C LYS A 797 38.20 18.75 -43.29
#